data_AF-A0A1Q8ZGV1-F1
#
_entry.id   AF-A0A1Q8ZGV1-F1
#
_cell.length_a   1.000
_cell.length_b   1.000
_cell.length_c   1.000
_cell.angle_alpha   90.00
_cell.angle_beta   90.00
_cell.angle_gamma   90.00
#
_symmetry.space_group_name_H-M   'P 1'
#
loop_
_entity.id
_entity.type
_entity.pdbx_description
1 polymer ?
#
loop_
_entity_poly.entity_id
_entity_poly.type
_entity_poly.pdbx_seq_one_letter_code
_entity_poly.pdbx_strand_id
1 'polypeptide(L)'
;MNHKRVIEIHNPHLQCGGTGYLIRDDLILTASHIVDCDEGAETFYDVRLIGEVEEGSLIWREKGARLCWKDRNFDLALLRLIGHRPRFLDQDDSDIKLGKLGGESLNAWGYGFPSVQIIQGRQNPEPLEGRLSKIAGLKEKQFRLQVTSPIPDNPEEWSGISGTSLFVGSLLVGVITETNKSFREKALWGTPISLLTENQEFCRLINPNQQRLELVDMKSPAESKGFMSSVKKPRFADNLVINTEDDKNQLLDFASKTIVNQNNQELNIIDFIARIPNRRIDRTRPIHSVVLRGGQGSGKTTFLSGLYSFLVSEYSPRFNQLQPLYINLTDYVGTDKPREYIKADVNNMASFISKSSSQNFLLMIDGLTSRSKDFSEFLLDKILEDIINDSEKVDAVIWSISDEFERTVESHLNEKNEFNSSHFQNDIIRVKSINVEGKEIKHFLKLFIILHNRIYNKETINRNLDLKASQLKKKLKNLNIREIDQFILSIVYLKIDDPSYEEIKSLARYIERYCQDKFGFKNLNDLEGIALLAYKIVIESFYSRSDLKPNYKSLCITNEDRKNNSWGFLIETKVIRDFLASWYVIHFIHNAGAGKGRYLDQKFRESIDNDIIGYDFPRSINIYSRELIDSLDPQKNFSRGIERILDYIHKTSEHSENLAQTENILFYFLGRCSNNEMTNNILDRARERIEDRLEKLKELDKIQEHSDFGNKKRIQLKTQYRTIAVSYMAVRAWPAKLIEDFLHQLIFDKEMRSIDRGYHRIYYGDEQPYKDLVPDCYCDSENSDWSNSFIALETRILEEFQRINDIYEQFQDYDESRSSGSEDSLEKFDVSLKLQHLIITLVSFTESRYNALKSNFITEEQIDFTRKVIHFILTYGQGILVDLEQYLKKIKLDLHIGRTSWNFIIDLYRLKWTPRSGWIKREIQEFFDFGRIESVADHTILTVWLAQFLLPTNIEQNSAYDREYNKAKVKDILTFHDFTEIYTGDLIPHYMDISQKNKAGLLNQMVLDYIRFQETYANLHGTNEIYLNCLDFAKSTLQSNELEKPSINSQIARDIDKFENLIQLHIYLIFYPNSISESVFNEFSTNLIDNIRSDVVKRLVRDFTEWFNHTAKEQKLFDLGSLPFRDHDLLELQNKINYPGSLQ
;
A
#
# COMPACT_ATOMS: atom_id res chain seq x y z
N MET A 1 40.40 -4.75 -38.26
CA MET A 1 41.28 -4.34 -39.37
C MET A 1 41.68 -2.88 -39.18
N ASN A 2 42.92 -2.53 -39.51
CA ASN A 2 43.40 -1.16 -39.52
C ASN A 2 43.28 -0.61 -40.96
N HIS A 3 42.49 0.45 -41.19
CA HIS A 3 42.26 1.02 -42.52
C HIS A 3 43.50 1.70 -43.10
N LYS A 4 44.43 2.17 -42.26
CA LYS A 4 45.70 2.77 -42.69
C LYS A 4 46.57 1.82 -43.52
N ARG A 5 46.36 0.51 -43.36
CA ARG A 5 47.05 -0.58 -44.08
C ARG A 5 46.46 -0.88 -45.46
N VAL A 6 45.39 -0.21 -45.86
CA VAL A 6 44.78 -0.36 -47.18
C VAL A 6 45.65 0.36 -48.21
N ILE A 7 45.87 -0.30 -49.35
CA ILE A 7 46.76 0.16 -50.41
C ILE A 7 46.01 0.17 -51.72
N GLU A 8 46.14 1.25 -52.45
CA GLU A 8 45.73 1.34 -53.85
C GLU A 8 46.90 0.92 -54.72
N ILE A 9 46.65 0.00 -55.65
CA ILE A 9 47.66 -0.58 -56.53
C ILE A 9 47.33 -0.17 -57.95
N HIS A 10 48.31 0.34 -58.68
CA HIS A 10 48.22 0.61 -60.10
C HIS A 10 49.24 -0.24 -60.85
N ASN A 11 48.75 -0.98 -61.83
CA ASN A 11 49.58 -1.75 -62.74
C ASN A 11 49.84 -0.94 -64.01
N PRO A 12 51.05 -0.36 -64.18
CA PRO A 12 51.35 0.50 -65.32
C PRO A 12 51.37 -0.27 -66.66
N HIS A 13 51.49 -1.60 -66.63
CA HIS A 13 51.51 -2.43 -67.84
C HIS A 13 50.12 -2.72 -68.38
N LEU A 14 49.14 -2.90 -67.49
CA LEU A 14 47.74 -3.19 -67.86
C LEU A 14 46.83 -1.96 -67.81
N GLN A 15 47.33 -0.83 -67.31
CA GLN A 15 46.52 0.38 -67.04
C GLN A 15 45.28 0.06 -66.18
N CYS A 16 45.43 -0.88 -65.23
CA CYS A 16 44.37 -1.28 -64.32
C CYS A 16 44.74 -0.93 -62.88
N GLY A 17 43.71 -0.61 -62.10
CA GLY A 17 43.80 -0.33 -60.67
C GLY A 17 43.20 -1.47 -59.85
N GLY A 18 43.68 -1.64 -58.63
CA GLY A 18 43.15 -2.62 -57.69
C GLY A 18 43.44 -2.23 -56.24
N THR A 19 42.92 -3.05 -55.34
CA THR A 19 43.08 -2.88 -53.90
C THR A 19 44.11 -3.87 -53.37
N GLY A 20 44.86 -3.48 -52.34
CA GLY A 20 45.73 -4.37 -51.57
C GLY A 20 45.66 -4.08 -50.08
N TYR A 21 46.18 -5.00 -49.28
CA TYR A 21 46.27 -4.83 -47.83
C TYR A 21 47.66 -5.19 -47.32
N LEU A 22 48.23 -4.32 -46.48
CA LEU A 22 49.54 -4.50 -45.88
C LEU A 22 49.46 -5.51 -44.72
N ILE A 23 49.70 -6.79 -45.02
CA ILE A 23 49.61 -7.90 -44.06
C ILE A 23 50.85 -8.01 -43.15
N ARG A 24 51.97 -7.39 -43.55
CA ARG A 24 53.19 -7.16 -42.77
C ARG A 24 53.82 -5.83 -43.17
N ASP A 25 54.78 -5.34 -42.41
CA ASP A 25 55.47 -4.05 -42.63
C ASP A 25 55.90 -3.77 -44.08
N ASP A 26 56.21 -4.80 -44.87
CA ASP A 26 56.65 -4.69 -46.26
C ASP A 26 55.88 -5.60 -47.24
N LEU A 27 54.79 -6.26 -46.83
CA LEU A 27 54.13 -7.30 -47.64
C LEU A 27 52.66 -6.99 -47.87
N ILE A 28 52.29 -6.87 -49.14
CA ILE A 28 50.97 -6.47 -49.61
C ILE A 28 50.27 -7.68 -50.21
N LEU A 29 49.07 -8.01 -49.72
CA LEU A 29 48.20 -9.03 -50.27
C LEU A 29 47.17 -8.41 -51.23
N THR A 30 47.04 -8.98 -52.43
CA THR A 30 46.10 -8.51 -53.47
C THR A 30 45.65 -9.67 -54.39
N ALA A 31 44.77 -9.40 -55.35
CA ALA A 31 44.36 -10.38 -56.35
C ALA A 31 45.40 -10.51 -57.48
N SER A 32 45.61 -11.73 -58.00
CA SER A 32 46.69 -11.99 -58.96
C SER A 32 46.47 -11.32 -60.31
N HIS A 33 45.22 -11.23 -60.79
CA HIS A 33 44.89 -10.62 -62.07
C HIS A 33 45.17 -9.11 -62.11
N ILE A 34 45.25 -8.44 -60.96
CA ILE A 34 45.65 -7.02 -60.88
C ILE A 34 47.12 -6.87 -61.27
N VAL A 35 47.92 -7.90 -60.98
CA VAL A 35 49.37 -7.89 -61.11
C VAL A 35 49.88 -8.82 -62.21
N ASP A 36 49.00 -9.48 -62.97
CA ASP A 36 49.40 -10.46 -63.99
C ASP A 36 49.96 -9.74 -65.23
N CYS A 37 51.19 -10.04 -65.59
CA CYS A 37 51.84 -9.60 -66.83
C CYS A 37 52.67 -10.77 -67.40
N ASP A 38 53.07 -10.67 -68.67
CA ASP A 38 53.82 -11.71 -69.37
C ASP A 38 55.06 -12.18 -68.60
N GLU A 39 55.28 -13.49 -68.55
CA GLU A 39 56.32 -14.14 -67.74
C GLU A 39 57.72 -13.81 -68.28
N GLY A 40 58.55 -13.12 -67.49
CA GLY A 40 59.99 -13.00 -67.78
C GLY A 40 60.73 -11.74 -67.29
N ALA A 41 60.03 -10.69 -66.83
CA ALA A 41 60.66 -9.45 -66.33
C ALA A 41 60.33 -9.18 -64.85
N GLU A 42 61.26 -8.57 -64.10
CA GLU A 42 60.94 -8.02 -62.77
C GLU A 42 59.86 -6.94 -62.91
N THR A 43 58.67 -7.23 -62.41
CA THR A 43 57.51 -6.34 -62.51
C THR A 43 57.39 -5.47 -61.27
N PHE A 44 57.32 -4.16 -61.50
CA PHE A 44 57.12 -3.15 -60.48
C PHE A 44 55.73 -2.53 -60.63
N TYR A 45 55.12 -2.17 -59.51
CA TYR A 45 53.77 -1.59 -59.43
C TYR A 45 53.83 -0.28 -58.66
N ASP A 46 52.98 0.65 -59.08
CA ASP A 46 52.82 1.91 -58.35
C ASP A 46 51.82 1.66 -57.22
N VAL A 47 52.13 2.17 -56.03
CA VAL A 47 51.28 1.99 -54.85
C VAL A 47 51.03 3.31 -54.13
N ARG A 48 49.84 3.43 -53.54
CA ARG A 48 49.47 4.54 -52.67
C ARG A 48 48.86 3.99 -51.38
N LEU A 49 49.46 4.33 -50.24
CA LEU A 49 49.06 3.81 -48.93
C LEU A 49 48.11 4.81 -48.27
N ILE A 50 46.93 4.35 -47.82
CA ILE A 50 45.94 5.22 -47.18
C ILE A 50 46.48 5.88 -45.91
N GLY A 51 47.27 5.16 -45.11
CA GLY A 51 47.90 5.74 -43.93
C GLY A 51 48.84 6.92 -44.24
N GLU A 52 49.51 6.93 -45.41
CA GLU A 52 50.34 8.06 -45.83
C GLU A 52 49.49 9.23 -46.36
N VAL A 53 48.35 8.93 -46.99
CA VAL A 53 47.37 9.94 -47.42
C VAL A 53 46.79 10.69 -46.21
N GLU A 54 46.48 9.98 -45.12
CA GLU A 54 46.04 10.59 -43.86
C GLU A 54 47.13 11.46 -43.20
N GLU A 55 48.39 11.10 -43.38
CA GLU A 55 49.55 11.91 -42.98
C GLU A 55 49.85 13.07 -43.96
N GLY A 56 49.04 13.24 -45.00
CA GLY A 56 49.10 14.35 -45.96
C GLY A 56 49.86 14.06 -47.27
N SER A 57 50.35 12.84 -47.48
CA SER A 57 51.03 12.44 -48.72
C SER A 57 50.06 11.93 -49.78
N LEU A 58 49.80 12.73 -50.81
CA LEU A 58 48.93 12.36 -51.93
C LEU A 58 49.68 11.70 -53.11
N ILE A 59 50.98 11.44 -52.95
CA ILE A 59 51.88 11.04 -54.05
C ILE A 59 51.90 9.52 -54.19
N TRP A 60 51.86 9.03 -55.43
CA TRP A 60 52.11 7.63 -55.75
C TRP A 60 53.57 7.26 -55.52
N ARG A 61 53.84 6.12 -54.89
CA ARG A 61 55.18 5.53 -54.90
C ARG A 61 55.38 4.84 -56.24
N GLU A 62 55.98 5.54 -57.20
CA GLU A 62 56.34 4.97 -58.50
C GLU A 62 57.29 3.78 -58.32
N LYS A 63 56.97 2.64 -58.94
CA LYS A 63 57.67 1.35 -58.71
C LYS A 63 57.78 0.99 -57.22
N GLY A 64 56.78 1.39 -56.43
CA GLY A 64 56.78 1.29 -54.98
C GLY A 64 56.58 -0.13 -54.45
N ALA A 65 56.21 -1.10 -55.28
CA ALA A 65 56.17 -2.51 -54.89
C ALA A 65 56.63 -3.44 -56.02
N ARG A 66 57.21 -4.60 -55.68
CA ARG A 66 57.59 -5.65 -56.63
C ARG A 66 56.81 -6.93 -56.37
N LEU A 67 56.47 -7.67 -57.44
CA LEU A 67 55.86 -8.99 -57.30
C LEU A 67 56.85 -9.96 -56.64
N CYS A 68 56.42 -10.64 -55.58
CA CYS A 68 57.25 -11.65 -54.90
C CYS A 68 56.62 -13.04 -54.86
N TRP A 69 55.31 -13.15 -55.07
CA TRP A 69 54.60 -14.42 -55.20
C TRP A 69 53.25 -14.21 -55.90
N LYS A 70 52.82 -15.17 -56.72
CA LYS A 70 51.46 -15.22 -57.27
C LYS A 70 50.99 -16.66 -57.42
N ASP A 71 49.69 -16.87 -57.28
CA ASP A 71 49.04 -18.14 -57.58
C ASP A 71 47.79 -17.88 -58.43
N ARG A 72 47.87 -18.24 -59.71
CA ARG A 72 46.77 -18.08 -60.67
C ARG A 72 45.57 -18.98 -60.36
N ASN A 73 45.75 -20.09 -59.64
CA ASN A 73 44.65 -21.00 -59.31
C ASN A 73 43.72 -20.41 -58.24
N PHE A 74 44.27 -19.58 -57.35
CA PHE A 74 43.54 -18.94 -56.26
C PHE A 74 43.30 -17.45 -56.50
N ASP A 75 43.85 -16.93 -57.60
CA ASP A 75 43.84 -15.53 -57.97
C ASP A 75 44.37 -14.60 -56.86
N LEU A 76 45.49 -14.96 -56.24
CA LEU A 76 46.12 -14.17 -55.18
C LEU A 76 47.59 -13.88 -55.49
N ALA A 77 48.08 -12.73 -55.04
CA ALA A 77 49.47 -12.32 -55.17
C ALA A 77 49.96 -11.57 -53.94
N LEU A 78 51.27 -11.63 -53.75
CA LEU A 78 52.00 -10.86 -52.76
C LEU A 78 52.97 -9.91 -53.45
N LEU A 79 52.86 -8.63 -53.12
CA LEU A 79 53.83 -7.62 -53.51
C LEU A 79 54.69 -7.24 -52.30
N ARG A 80 55.99 -7.06 -52.53
CA ARG A 80 56.89 -6.51 -51.51
C ARG A 80 57.06 -5.01 -51.73
N LEU A 81 56.75 -4.22 -50.71
CA LEU A 81 56.94 -2.77 -50.71
C LEU A 81 58.44 -2.45 -50.82
N ILE A 82 58.78 -1.47 -51.66
CA ILE A 82 60.14 -0.98 -51.90
C ILE A 82 60.32 0.35 -51.17
N GLY A 83 61.46 0.49 -50.50
CA GLY A 83 61.82 1.69 -49.75
C GLY A 83 61.60 1.55 -48.24
N HIS A 84 61.38 2.67 -47.56
CA HIS A 84 61.24 2.70 -46.11
C HIS A 84 59.90 2.16 -45.62
N ARG A 85 59.92 1.52 -44.44
CA ARG A 85 58.74 1.09 -43.68
C ARG A 85 57.77 2.28 -43.54
N PRO A 86 56.45 2.08 -43.76
CA PRO A 86 55.47 3.14 -43.56
C PRO A 86 55.47 3.66 -42.12
N ARG A 87 55.45 4.99 -41.95
CA ARG A 87 55.56 5.64 -40.62
C ARG A 87 54.35 5.43 -39.73
N PHE A 88 53.18 5.22 -40.31
CA PHE A 88 51.93 5.01 -39.60
C PHE A 88 51.81 3.66 -38.89
N LEU A 89 52.81 2.77 -39.00
CA LEU A 89 52.82 1.46 -38.35
C LEU A 89 53.50 1.56 -36.98
N ASP A 90 52.75 1.32 -35.91
CA ASP A 90 53.29 1.19 -34.55
C ASP A 90 54.13 -0.09 -34.39
N GLN A 91 55.06 -0.12 -33.42
CA GLN A 91 55.95 -1.27 -33.18
C GLN A 91 55.20 -2.56 -32.82
N ASP A 92 54.02 -2.46 -32.20
CA ASP A 92 53.23 -3.60 -31.71
C ASP A 92 52.14 -4.08 -32.71
N ASP A 93 51.97 -3.43 -33.86
CA ASP A 93 50.87 -3.73 -34.79
C ASP A 93 51.27 -4.79 -35.87
N SER A 94 52.45 -5.42 -35.79
CA SER A 94 53.06 -6.10 -36.96
C SER A 94 52.34 -7.34 -37.49
N ASP A 95 51.55 -8.05 -36.66
CA ASP A 95 51.09 -9.40 -36.97
C ASP A 95 49.57 -9.50 -37.19
N ILE A 96 49.17 -9.60 -38.47
CA ILE A 96 47.78 -9.88 -38.84
C ILE A 96 47.45 -11.36 -38.60
N LYS A 97 46.43 -11.60 -37.77
CA LYS A 97 45.93 -12.96 -37.51
C LYS A 97 45.06 -13.45 -38.67
N LEU A 98 45.30 -14.69 -39.09
CA LEU A 98 44.54 -15.35 -40.17
C LEU A 98 43.39 -16.18 -39.61
N GLY A 99 42.21 -16.03 -40.19
CA GLY A 99 41.00 -16.76 -39.81
C GLY A 99 40.60 -17.80 -40.85
N LYS A 100 39.99 -18.91 -40.38
CA LYS A 100 39.36 -19.92 -41.24
C LYS A 100 37.85 -19.94 -41.03
N LEU A 101 37.09 -19.76 -42.13
CA LEU A 101 35.63 -19.78 -42.08
C LEU A 101 35.09 -21.19 -41.81
N GLY A 102 34.24 -21.29 -40.77
CA GLY A 102 33.39 -22.44 -40.49
C GLY A 102 32.21 -22.60 -41.48
N GLY A 103 31.26 -23.49 -41.16
CA GLY A 103 30.15 -23.88 -42.05
C GLY A 103 29.00 -22.88 -42.20
N GLU A 104 29.03 -21.73 -41.51
CA GLU A 104 27.94 -20.74 -41.53
C GLU A 104 28.31 -19.42 -42.23
N SER A 105 27.30 -18.54 -42.39
CA SER A 105 27.45 -17.22 -43.00
C SER A 105 27.72 -16.12 -41.96
N LEU A 106 28.83 -15.38 -42.11
CA LEU A 106 29.37 -14.43 -41.11
C LEU A 106 29.38 -12.99 -41.64
N ASN A 107 29.23 -11.99 -40.77
CA ASN A 107 29.40 -10.60 -41.18
C ASN A 107 30.89 -10.31 -41.39
N ALA A 108 31.22 -9.80 -42.57
CA ALA A 108 32.57 -9.44 -42.96
C ALA A 108 32.61 -7.99 -43.46
N TRP A 109 33.76 -7.37 -43.30
CA TRP A 109 34.00 -5.99 -43.74
C TRP A 109 35.39 -5.84 -44.35
N GLY A 110 35.57 -4.85 -45.20
CA GLY A 110 36.83 -4.52 -45.87
C GLY A 110 36.77 -3.10 -46.44
N TYR A 111 37.86 -2.67 -47.06
CA TYR A 111 37.93 -1.41 -47.80
C TYR A 111 38.59 -1.66 -49.15
N GLY A 112 38.04 -1.07 -50.19
CA GLY A 112 38.66 -1.08 -51.51
C GLY A 112 38.35 0.17 -52.32
N PHE A 113 38.85 0.19 -53.55
CA PHE A 113 38.78 1.36 -54.43
C PHE A 113 37.91 1.04 -55.64
N PRO A 114 36.57 1.09 -55.54
CA PRO A 114 35.69 0.95 -56.70
C PRO A 114 35.71 2.23 -57.55
N SER A 115 35.51 2.13 -58.86
CA SER A 115 35.58 3.27 -59.79
C SER A 115 34.47 4.30 -59.57
N VAL A 116 33.35 3.89 -58.95
CA VAL A 116 32.28 4.81 -58.52
C VAL A 116 32.76 5.90 -57.55
N GLN A 117 33.84 5.64 -56.80
CA GLN A 117 34.41 6.59 -55.86
C GLN A 117 35.46 7.52 -56.49
N ILE A 118 35.52 7.61 -57.81
CA ILE A 118 36.35 8.60 -58.51
C ILE A 118 35.66 9.97 -58.43
N ILE A 119 36.16 10.82 -57.53
CA ILE A 119 35.71 12.20 -57.37
C ILE A 119 36.87 13.12 -57.78
N GLN A 120 36.65 13.99 -58.78
CA GLN A 120 37.68 14.91 -59.28
C GLN A 120 39.01 14.23 -59.68
N GLY A 121 38.92 13.04 -60.30
CA GLY A 121 40.09 12.27 -60.74
C GLY A 121 40.85 11.56 -59.62
N ARG A 122 40.30 11.51 -58.40
CA ARG A 122 40.86 10.76 -57.26
C ARG A 122 39.90 9.67 -56.84
N GLN A 123 40.40 8.45 -56.71
CA GLN A 123 39.63 7.29 -56.28
C GLN A 123 39.70 7.17 -54.75
N ASN A 124 38.56 7.38 -54.08
CA ASN A 124 38.48 7.25 -52.62
C ASN A 124 38.24 5.78 -52.21
N PRO A 125 38.68 5.36 -51.02
CA PRO A 125 38.34 4.05 -50.49
C PRO A 125 36.86 4.00 -50.08
N GLU A 126 36.16 2.92 -50.44
CA GLU A 126 34.79 2.64 -50.02
C GLU A 126 34.78 1.52 -48.97
N PRO A 127 34.05 1.68 -47.85
CA PRO A 127 33.79 0.59 -46.92
C PRO A 127 32.89 -0.47 -47.57
N LEU A 128 33.38 -1.71 -47.59
CA LEU A 128 32.66 -2.86 -48.06
C LEU A 128 32.16 -3.66 -46.87
N GLU A 129 30.86 -3.65 -46.61
CA GLU A 129 30.23 -4.44 -45.55
C GLU A 129 29.28 -5.48 -46.15
N GLY A 130 29.27 -6.70 -45.62
CA GLY A 130 28.35 -7.72 -46.11
C GLY A 130 28.37 -9.03 -45.35
N ARG A 131 27.53 -9.97 -45.82
CA ARG A 131 27.40 -11.31 -45.25
C ARG A 131 28.18 -12.31 -46.10
N LEU A 132 29.24 -12.86 -45.54
CA LEU A 132 30.12 -13.84 -46.16
C LEU A 132 29.51 -15.24 -46.07
N SER A 133 29.48 -16.00 -47.16
CA SER A 133 28.98 -17.38 -47.21
C SER A 133 29.97 -18.29 -47.91
N LYS A 134 30.47 -19.29 -47.17
CA LYS A 134 31.37 -20.34 -47.69
C LYS A 134 30.63 -21.37 -48.55
N ILE A 135 29.37 -21.67 -48.22
CA ILE A 135 28.56 -22.66 -48.94
C ILE A 135 28.29 -22.21 -50.37
N ALA A 136 28.09 -20.91 -50.59
CA ALA A 136 27.73 -20.35 -51.89
C ALA A 136 28.81 -20.53 -52.97
N GLY A 137 30.08 -20.68 -52.60
CA GLY A 137 31.21 -20.89 -53.53
C GLY A 137 32.01 -22.16 -53.27
N LEU A 138 31.38 -23.14 -52.59
CA LEU A 138 32.08 -24.33 -52.11
C LEU A 138 32.71 -25.15 -53.25
N LYS A 139 32.06 -25.23 -54.42
CA LYS A 139 32.54 -25.99 -55.58
C LYS A 139 33.75 -25.33 -56.25
N GLU A 140 33.76 -23.99 -56.23
CA GLU A 140 34.77 -23.12 -56.83
C GLU A 140 35.89 -22.77 -55.84
N LYS A 141 35.84 -23.32 -54.62
CA LYS A 141 36.75 -22.98 -53.50
C LYS A 141 36.79 -21.48 -53.19
N GLN A 142 35.68 -20.77 -53.39
CA GLN A 142 35.51 -19.35 -53.09
C GLN A 142 34.47 -19.15 -51.98
N PHE A 143 34.41 -17.94 -51.42
CA PHE A 143 33.26 -17.48 -50.68
C PHE A 143 32.51 -16.40 -51.46
N ARG A 144 31.23 -16.24 -51.13
CA ARG A 144 30.40 -15.14 -51.63
C ARG A 144 30.19 -14.11 -50.52
N LEU A 145 30.53 -12.86 -50.76
CA LEU A 145 30.14 -11.73 -49.94
C LEU A 145 28.86 -11.12 -50.50
N GLN A 146 27.77 -11.18 -49.75
CA GLN A 146 26.55 -10.44 -50.07
C GLN A 146 26.64 -9.04 -49.47
N VAL A 147 26.82 -8.03 -50.31
CA VAL A 147 27.10 -6.66 -49.90
C VAL A 147 25.84 -6.01 -49.31
N THR A 148 25.99 -5.35 -48.16
CA THR A 148 24.95 -4.60 -47.45
C THR A 148 25.26 -3.10 -47.35
N SER A 149 26.50 -2.67 -47.61
CA SER A 149 26.86 -1.27 -47.85
C SER A 149 26.31 -0.80 -49.22
N PRO A 150 26.35 0.51 -49.55
CA PRO A 150 25.84 1.03 -50.83
C PRO A 150 26.39 0.25 -52.03
N ILE A 151 25.48 -0.13 -52.92
CA ILE A 151 25.77 -0.99 -54.07
C ILE A 151 25.74 -0.08 -55.31
N PRO A 152 26.82 -0.04 -56.11
CA PRO A 152 26.83 0.68 -57.37
C PRO A 152 25.72 0.18 -58.30
N ASP A 153 25.18 1.09 -59.13
CA ASP A 153 24.05 0.77 -60.02
C ASP A 153 24.49 -0.07 -61.23
N ASN A 154 25.79 -0.04 -61.59
CA ASN A 154 26.34 -0.79 -62.71
C ASN A 154 27.50 -1.72 -62.28
N PRO A 155 27.65 -2.93 -62.86
CA PRO A 155 28.74 -3.84 -62.49
C PRO A 155 30.16 -3.30 -62.77
N GLU A 156 30.29 -2.41 -63.76
CA GLU A 156 31.56 -1.77 -64.16
C GLU A 156 32.08 -0.77 -63.10
N GLU A 157 31.17 -0.26 -62.27
CA GLU A 157 31.46 0.67 -61.18
C GLU A 157 32.19 0.00 -60.00
N TRP A 158 32.21 -1.33 -59.97
CA TRP A 158 33.02 -2.12 -59.03
C TRP A 158 34.50 -2.21 -59.45
N SER A 159 34.88 -1.73 -60.64
CA SER A 159 36.26 -1.81 -61.12
C SER A 159 37.24 -1.21 -60.10
N GLY A 160 38.28 -1.96 -59.73
CA GLY A 160 39.25 -1.60 -58.68
C GLY A 160 38.98 -2.20 -57.29
N ILE A 161 37.80 -2.82 -57.05
CA ILE A 161 37.50 -3.50 -55.78
C ILE A 161 38.27 -4.83 -55.61
N SER A 162 38.72 -5.43 -56.70
CA SER A 162 39.55 -6.64 -56.66
C SER A 162 40.77 -6.43 -55.77
N GLY A 163 41.14 -7.45 -55.00
CA GLY A 163 42.23 -7.41 -54.03
C GLY A 163 41.85 -6.84 -52.66
N THR A 164 40.58 -6.44 -52.46
CA THR A 164 40.06 -6.03 -51.14
C THR A 164 40.16 -7.17 -50.14
N SER A 165 40.89 -6.95 -49.05
CA SER A 165 40.97 -7.90 -47.94
C SER A 165 39.73 -7.85 -47.05
N LEU A 166 39.15 -9.02 -46.76
CA LEU A 166 37.96 -9.17 -45.92
C LEU A 166 38.32 -9.64 -44.51
N PHE A 167 37.69 -9.01 -43.53
CA PHE A 167 37.87 -9.30 -42.12
C PHE A 167 36.57 -9.73 -41.46
N VAL A 168 36.67 -10.67 -40.53
CA VAL A 168 35.63 -11.00 -39.54
C VAL A 168 36.23 -10.69 -38.17
N GLY A 169 35.71 -9.65 -37.51
CA GLY A 169 36.37 -9.08 -36.33
C GLY A 169 37.78 -8.56 -36.66
N SER A 170 38.79 -9.12 -36.01
CA SER A 170 40.21 -8.78 -36.23
C SER A 170 40.95 -9.79 -37.14
N LEU A 171 40.27 -10.83 -37.64
CA LEU A 171 40.89 -11.90 -38.41
C LEU A 171 40.74 -11.65 -39.92
N LEU A 172 41.84 -11.74 -40.67
CA LEU A 172 41.81 -11.73 -42.14
C LEU A 172 41.31 -13.09 -42.64
N VAL A 173 40.25 -13.11 -43.45
CA VAL A 173 39.57 -14.36 -43.84
C VAL A 173 39.65 -14.66 -45.33
N GLY A 174 39.95 -13.65 -46.15
CA GLY A 174 40.22 -13.80 -47.57
C GLY A 174 40.23 -12.47 -48.32
N VAL A 175 40.19 -12.55 -49.64
CA VAL A 175 40.39 -11.41 -50.54
C VAL A 175 39.37 -11.46 -51.67
N ILE A 176 38.74 -10.34 -52.02
CA ILE A 176 37.84 -10.23 -53.17
C ILE A 176 38.63 -10.40 -54.47
N THR A 177 38.20 -11.31 -55.34
CA THR A 177 38.89 -11.64 -56.60
C THR A 177 38.01 -11.44 -57.82
N GLU A 178 36.68 -11.47 -57.68
CA GLU A 178 35.78 -11.36 -58.83
C GLU A 178 34.49 -10.60 -58.49
N THR A 179 34.04 -9.79 -59.44
CA THR A 179 32.75 -9.08 -59.42
C THR A 179 31.73 -9.89 -60.21
N ASN A 180 30.59 -10.22 -59.61
CA ASN A 180 29.61 -11.10 -60.26
C ASN A 180 28.79 -10.32 -61.31
N LYS A 181 28.93 -10.69 -62.60
CA LYS A 181 28.20 -10.04 -63.71
C LYS A 181 26.73 -10.48 -63.85
N SER A 182 26.28 -11.51 -63.12
CA SER A 182 24.99 -12.19 -63.36
C SER A 182 23.91 -11.93 -62.29
N PHE A 183 24.28 -11.50 -61.08
CA PHE A 183 23.34 -11.30 -59.96
C PHE A 183 23.19 -9.81 -59.64
N ARG A 184 22.24 -9.09 -60.27
CA ARG A 184 21.78 -7.70 -59.98
C ARG A 184 22.52 -7.00 -58.82
N GLU A 185 23.78 -6.66 -59.09
CA GLU A 185 24.84 -6.02 -58.29
C GLU A 185 25.10 -6.39 -56.80
N LYS A 186 24.39 -7.32 -56.13
CA LYS A 186 24.52 -7.49 -54.65
C LYS A 186 25.58 -8.48 -54.12
N ALA A 187 26.45 -9.05 -54.97
CA ALA A 187 27.37 -10.09 -54.53
C ALA A 187 28.77 -9.99 -55.17
N LEU A 188 29.79 -10.15 -54.32
CA LEU A 188 31.20 -10.25 -54.72
C LEU A 188 31.75 -11.63 -54.35
N TRP A 189 32.70 -12.12 -55.14
CA TRP A 189 33.39 -13.38 -54.88
C TRP A 189 34.78 -13.11 -54.35
N GLY A 190 35.22 -13.94 -53.41
CA GLY A 190 36.59 -13.87 -52.93
C GLY A 190 37.17 -15.21 -52.53
N THR A 191 38.49 -15.24 -52.52
CA THR A 191 39.28 -16.42 -52.21
C THR A 191 39.59 -16.48 -50.70
N PRO A 192 39.24 -17.58 -50.00
CA PRO A 192 39.58 -17.80 -48.60
C PRO A 192 41.09 -17.87 -48.37
N ILE A 193 41.60 -17.11 -47.39
CA ILE A 193 43.03 -17.12 -47.05
C ILE A 193 43.49 -18.49 -46.51
N SER A 194 42.56 -19.27 -45.95
CA SER A 194 42.84 -20.61 -45.42
C SER A 194 43.39 -21.56 -46.49
N LEU A 195 43.06 -21.36 -47.76
CA LEU A 195 43.55 -22.21 -48.87
C LEU A 195 45.04 -22.03 -49.12
N LEU A 196 45.61 -20.86 -48.77
CA LEU A 196 47.02 -20.56 -48.99
C LEU A 196 47.93 -21.06 -47.86
N THR A 197 47.36 -21.49 -46.72
CA THR A 197 48.15 -21.99 -45.59
C THR A 197 48.82 -23.35 -45.84
N GLU A 198 48.51 -23.99 -46.97
CA GLU A 198 49.15 -25.22 -47.46
C GLU A 198 50.25 -24.92 -48.50
N ASN A 199 50.31 -23.69 -49.03
CA ASN A 199 51.35 -23.28 -49.97
C ASN A 199 52.62 -22.88 -49.20
N GLN A 200 53.68 -23.69 -49.34
CA GLN A 200 54.92 -23.50 -48.59
C GLN A 200 55.63 -22.18 -48.91
N GLU A 201 55.56 -21.71 -50.16
CA GLU A 201 56.20 -20.47 -50.58
C GLU A 201 55.49 -19.25 -49.98
N PHE A 202 54.16 -19.26 -50.01
CA PHE A 202 53.34 -18.26 -49.34
C PHE A 202 53.60 -18.23 -47.82
N CYS A 203 53.62 -19.40 -47.17
CA CYS A 203 53.88 -19.49 -45.74
C CYS A 203 55.27 -18.95 -45.37
N ARG A 204 56.31 -19.25 -46.14
CA ARG A 204 57.68 -18.71 -45.93
C ARG A 204 57.75 -17.20 -46.06
N LEU A 205 56.97 -16.60 -46.97
CA LEU A 205 56.93 -15.14 -47.15
C LEU A 205 56.21 -14.45 -45.98
N ILE A 206 55.11 -15.01 -45.50
CA ILE A 206 54.37 -14.46 -44.36
C ILE A 206 55.12 -14.70 -43.05
N ASN A 207 55.60 -15.90 -42.78
CA ASN A 207 56.36 -16.21 -41.58
C ASN A 207 57.58 -17.08 -41.92
N PRO A 208 58.78 -16.48 -42.08
CA PRO A 208 60.00 -17.21 -42.46
C PRO A 208 60.36 -18.34 -41.48
N ASN A 209 59.89 -18.26 -40.23
CA ASN A 209 60.21 -19.18 -39.16
C ASN A 209 59.21 -20.35 -39.00
N GLN A 210 58.11 -20.36 -39.77
CA GLN A 210 57.07 -21.39 -39.68
C GLN A 210 56.85 -22.09 -41.04
N GLN A 211 56.78 -23.43 -41.03
CA GLN A 211 56.42 -24.22 -42.21
C GLN A 211 54.91 -24.20 -42.51
N ARG A 212 54.08 -23.78 -41.54
CA ARG A 212 52.62 -23.70 -41.66
C ARG A 212 52.10 -22.54 -40.79
N LEU A 213 51.17 -21.76 -41.33
CA LEU A 213 50.54 -20.64 -40.61
C LEU A 213 49.43 -21.16 -39.69
N GLU A 214 49.35 -20.62 -38.48
CA GLU A 214 48.25 -20.90 -37.55
C GLU A 214 46.96 -20.22 -38.03
N LEU A 215 45.88 -21.00 -38.13
CA LEU A 215 44.54 -20.50 -38.45
C LEU A 215 43.67 -20.51 -37.21
N VAL A 216 43.02 -19.39 -36.94
CA VAL A 216 41.96 -19.33 -35.93
C VAL A 216 40.67 -19.83 -36.59
N ASP A 217 40.17 -20.99 -36.15
CA ASP A 217 38.88 -21.51 -36.59
C ASP A 217 37.76 -20.57 -36.11
N MET A 218 37.11 -19.91 -37.07
CA MET A 218 35.94 -19.09 -36.78
C MET A 218 34.73 -20.01 -36.70
N LYS A 219 34.47 -20.47 -35.48
CA LYS A 219 33.17 -20.98 -35.12
C LYS A 219 32.20 -19.82 -35.16
N SER A 220 31.02 -20.07 -35.75
CA SER A 220 29.97 -19.08 -35.74
C SER A 220 29.71 -18.60 -34.31
N PRO A 221 29.44 -17.30 -34.10
CA PRO A 221 28.75 -16.87 -32.89
C PRO A 221 27.42 -17.61 -32.69
N ALA A 222 26.96 -18.49 -33.60
CA ALA A 222 25.85 -19.41 -33.42
C ALA A 222 26.11 -20.59 -32.47
N GLU A 223 27.36 -20.98 -32.16
CA GLU A 223 27.56 -21.91 -31.03
C GLU A 223 27.39 -21.19 -29.67
N SER A 224 27.57 -19.87 -29.62
CA SER A 224 27.16 -19.03 -28.47
C SER A 224 25.72 -18.49 -28.60
N LYS A 225 25.18 -18.28 -29.81
CA LYS A 225 23.82 -17.77 -30.06
C LYS A 225 22.76 -18.85 -30.15
N GLY A 226 23.10 -20.11 -30.43
CA GLY A 226 22.16 -21.23 -30.34
C GLY A 226 21.68 -21.47 -28.91
N PHE A 227 22.45 -21.00 -27.92
CA PHE A 227 22.09 -21.02 -26.50
C PHE A 227 21.79 -19.61 -25.93
N MET A 228 22.33 -18.51 -26.49
CA MET A 228 21.89 -17.16 -26.09
C MET A 228 20.55 -16.74 -26.70
N SER A 229 20.06 -17.36 -27.78
CA SER A 229 18.68 -17.14 -28.25
C SER A 229 17.62 -17.71 -27.31
N SER A 230 18.01 -18.58 -26.36
CA SER A 230 17.13 -19.09 -25.30
C SER A 230 17.14 -18.26 -24.01
N VAL A 231 18.09 -17.34 -23.84
CA VAL A 231 18.08 -16.44 -22.67
C VAL A 231 17.12 -15.29 -22.95
N LYS A 232 15.98 -15.29 -22.26
CA LYS A 232 14.97 -14.24 -22.38
C LYS A 232 15.58 -12.89 -21.95
N LYS A 233 15.24 -11.84 -22.69
CA LYS A 233 15.56 -10.45 -22.33
C LYS A 233 14.36 -9.79 -21.65
N PRO A 234 14.57 -8.79 -20.79
CA PRO A 234 13.49 -7.94 -20.32
C PRO A 234 12.72 -7.26 -21.46
N ARG A 235 11.41 -7.07 -21.25
CA ARG A 235 10.47 -6.55 -22.25
C ARG A 235 10.95 -5.30 -23.00
N PHE A 236 11.64 -4.39 -22.31
CA PHE A 236 12.07 -3.11 -22.88
C PHE A 236 13.58 -3.03 -23.15
N ALA A 237 14.34 -4.10 -22.91
CA ALA A 237 15.79 -4.09 -23.02
C ALA A 237 16.27 -3.70 -24.43
N ASP A 238 15.64 -4.25 -25.48
CA ASP A 238 16.01 -3.96 -26.88
C ASP A 238 15.72 -2.50 -27.30
N ASN A 239 14.88 -1.78 -26.55
CA ASN A 239 14.57 -0.37 -26.82
C ASN A 239 15.34 0.59 -25.88
N LEU A 240 15.94 0.08 -24.80
CA LEU A 240 16.73 0.84 -23.83
C LEU A 240 18.24 0.62 -24.03
N VAL A 241 18.67 0.41 -25.28
CA VAL A 241 20.08 0.19 -25.61
C VAL A 241 20.91 1.44 -25.27
N ILE A 242 22.01 1.25 -24.56
CA ILE A 242 22.96 2.30 -24.20
C ILE A 242 24.01 2.39 -25.29
N ASN A 243 23.95 3.42 -26.12
CA ASN A 243 24.90 3.64 -27.21
C ASN A 243 25.92 4.75 -26.87
N THR A 244 25.51 5.71 -26.06
CA THR A 244 26.32 6.88 -25.68
C THR A 244 26.48 7.00 -24.16
N GLU A 245 27.50 7.73 -23.72
CA GLU A 245 27.70 8.07 -22.30
C GLU A 245 26.53 8.91 -21.75
N ASP A 246 25.88 9.72 -22.59
CA ASP A 246 24.68 10.47 -22.22
C ASP A 246 23.48 9.53 -21.96
N ASP A 247 23.30 8.49 -22.78
CA ASP A 247 22.25 7.48 -22.56
C ASP A 247 22.42 6.79 -21.20
N LYS A 248 23.67 6.47 -20.86
CA LYS A 248 24.04 5.91 -19.56
C LYS A 248 23.70 6.87 -18.44
N ASN A 249 24.16 8.12 -18.51
CA ASN A 249 23.93 9.10 -17.44
C ASN A 249 22.43 9.35 -17.20
N GLN A 250 21.62 9.44 -18.26
CA GLN A 250 20.18 9.60 -18.15
C GLN A 250 19.48 8.42 -17.49
N LEU A 251 19.92 7.19 -17.80
CA LEU A 251 19.36 5.97 -17.20
C LEU A 251 19.71 5.85 -15.72
N LEU A 252 20.96 6.17 -15.36
CA LEU A 252 21.42 6.17 -13.96
C LEU A 252 20.71 7.25 -13.13
N ASP A 253 20.52 8.44 -13.70
CA ASP A 253 19.81 9.56 -13.04
C ASP A 253 18.31 9.31 -12.91
N PHE A 254 17.69 8.63 -13.88
CA PHE A 254 16.31 8.19 -13.74
C PHE A 254 16.15 7.13 -12.63
N ALA A 255 17.09 6.18 -12.55
CA ALA A 255 17.08 5.15 -11.52
C ALA A 255 17.25 5.74 -10.12
N SER A 256 18.21 6.65 -9.90
CA SER A 256 18.42 7.29 -8.60
C SER A 256 17.20 8.05 -8.10
N LYS A 257 16.41 8.63 -9.01
CA LYS A 257 15.18 9.39 -8.69
C LYS A 257 13.94 8.53 -8.50
N THR A 258 13.97 7.27 -8.91
CA THR A 258 12.84 6.35 -8.79
C THR A 258 13.02 5.33 -7.68
N ILE A 259 14.25 5.14 -7.20
CA ILE A 259 14.61 4.06 -6.31
C ILE A 259 15.14 4.57 -4.96
N VAL A 260 14.60 4.00 -3.89
CA VAL A 260 15.01 4.29 -2.51
C VAL A 260 15.32 3.00 -1.75
N ASN A 261 16.12 3.12 -0.69
CA ASN A 261 16.32 2.04 0.28
C ASN A 261 15.14 1.93 1.27
N GLN A 262 15.22 0.98 2.22
CA GLN A 262 14.22 0.83 3.30
C GLN A 262 13.99 2.11 4.12
N ASN A 263 15.00 2.97 4.24
CA ASN A 263 14.95 4.23 5.00
C ASN A 263 14.51 5.43 4.14
N ASN A 264 13.88 5.19 2.97
CA ASN A 264 13.46 6.21 2.01
C ASN A 264 14.58 7.13 1.49
N GLN A 265 15.85 6.71 1.57
CA GLN A 265 16.97 7.47 1.01
C GLN A 265 17.23 7.04 -0.43
N GLU A 266 17.51 8.01 -1.30
CA GLU A 266 17.88 7.77 -2.70
C GLU A 266 19.16 6.95 -2.79
N LEU A 267 19.18 6.00 -3.72
CA LEU A 267 20.31 5.10 -3.91
C LEU A 267 21.18 5.54 -5.09
N ASN A 268 22.49 5.59 -4.88
CA ASN A 268 23.43 5.62 -6.00
C ASN A 268 23.46 4.23 -6.65
N ILE A 269 22.94 4.16 -7.87
CA ILE A 269 22.80 2.90 -8.59
C ILE A 269 24.14 2.24 -8.92
N ILE A 270 25.21 3.03 -9.13
CA ILE A 270 26.56 2.51 -9.38
C ILE A 270 27.08 1.82 -8.12
N ASP A 271 26.91 2.44 -6.96
CA ASP A 271 27.33 1.86 -5.68
C ASP A 271 26.50 0.62 -5.34
N PHE A 272 25.21 0.63 -5.65
CA PHE A 272 24.34 -0.53 -5.53
C PHE A 272 24.85 -1.69 -6.38
N ILE A 273 25.10 -1.48 -7.68
CA ILE A 273 25.61 -2.54 -8.58
C ILE A 273 27.01 -2.98 -8.15
N ALA A 274 27.87 -2.07 -7.66
CA ALA A 274 29.22 -2.39 -7.18
C ALA A 274 29.24 -3.30 -5.94
N ARG A 275 28.14 -3.35 -5.16
CA ARG A 275 28.00 -4.26 -4.01
C ARG A 275 27.67 -5.69 -4.42
N ILE A 276 27.15 -5.89 -5.63
CA ILE A 276 26.68 -7.20 -6.13
C ILE A 276 27.83 -8.22 -6.28
N PRO A 277 28.98 -7.93 -6.92
CA PRO A 277 30.01 -8.94 -7.21
C PRO A 277 31.03 -9.15 -6.09
N ASN A 278 31.19 -8.21 -5.15
CA ASN A 278 32.34 -8.18 -4.23
C ASN A 278 32.27 -9.14 -3.02
N ARG A 279 31.31 -10.07 -2.95
CA ARG A 279 31.00 -10.77 -1.68
C ARG A 279 31.24 -12.28 -1.65
N ARG A 280 31.35 -12.99 -2.78
CA ARG A 280 31.50 -14.45 -2.80
C ARG A 280 32.94 -14.88 -3.15
N ILE A 281 33.84 -14.78 -2.16
CA ILE A 281 35.22 -15.32 -2.25
C ILE A 281 35.32 -16.71 -1.55
N ASP A 282 34.28 -17.14 -0.82
CA ASP A 282 34.26 -18.39 -0.06
C ASP A 282 32.85 -19.03 -0.07
N ARG A 283 32.78 -20.38 -0.14
CA ARG A 283 31.55 -21.19 -0.20
C ARG A 283 30.68 -21.09 1.05
N THR A 284 31.23 -20.53 2.14
CA THR A 284 30.54 -20.31 3.42
C THR A 284 29.68 -19.04 3.45
N ARG A 285 29.76 -18.19 2.41
CA ARG A 285 29.08 -16.89 2.40
C ARG A 285 27.71 -16.90 1.71
N PRO A 286 26.75 -16.13 2.27
CA PRO A 286 25.39 -16.02 1.75
C PRO A 286 25.33 -15.49 0.31
N ILE A 287 24.37 -15.97 -0.50
CA ILE A 287 24.07 -15.37 -1.81
C ILE A 287 23.50 -13.97 -1.57
N HIS A 288 23.92 -12.99 -2.39
CA HIS A 288 23.38 -11.65 -2.25
C HIS A 288 21.99 -11.57 -2.91
N SER A 289 20.97 -11.24 -2.13
CA SER A 289 19.60 -11.17 -2.59
C SER A 289 19.10 -9.74 -2.47
N VAL A 290 18.48 -9.23 -3.54
CA VAL A 290 17.89 -7.90 -3.57
C VAL A 290 16.41 -8.05 -3.81
N VAL A 291 15.59 -7.42 -2.97
CA VAL A 291 14.15 -7.40 -3.14
C VAL A 291 13.74 -6.03 -3.65
N LEU A 292 13.28 -5.96 -4.90
CA LEU A 292 12.73 -4.78 -5.54
C LEU A 292 11.22 -4.71 -5.32
N ARG A 293 10.79 -3.81 -4.44
CA ARG A 293 9.40 -3.57 -4.05
C ARG A 293 8.75 -2.43 -4.84
N GLY A 294 7.43 -2.46 -4.92
CA GLY A 294 6.63 -1.39 -5.48
C GLY A 294 5.27 -1.88 -6.00
N GLY A 295 4.32 -0.96 -6.10
CA GLY A 295 3.00 -1.21 -6.68
C GLY A 295 3.05 -1.73 -8.12
N GLN A 296 1.97 -2.36 -8.59
CA GLN A 296 1.84 -2.71 -10.01
C GLN A 296 1.78 -1.43 -10.85
N GLY A 297 2.54 -1.37 -11.95
CA GLY A 297 2.67 -0.15 -12.76
C GLY A 297 3.71 0.86 -12.23
N SER A 298 4.37 0.60 -11.09
CA SER A 298 5.36 1.53 -10.52
C SER A 298 6.61 1.75 -11.39
N GLY A 299 6.88 0.85 -12.35
CA GLY A 299 8.06 0.92 -13.22
C GLY A 299 9.14 -0.12 -12.93
N LYS A 300 8.86 -1.15 -12.10
CA LYS A 300 9.83 -2.24 -11.81
C LYS A 300 10.41 -2.88 -13.07
N THR A 301 9.58 -3.29 -14.02
CA THR A 301 10.03 -3.88 -15.30
C THR A 301 10.84 -2.88 -16.13
N THR A 302 10.48 -1.59 -16.13
CA THR A 302 11.25 -0.53 -16.79
C THR A 302 12.64 -0.42 -16.18
N PHE A 303 12.72 -0.39 -14.85
CA PHE A 303 13.99 -0.36 -14.13
C PHE A 303 14.85 -1.61 -14.40
N LEU A 304 14.27 -2.82 -14.28
CA LEU A 304 14.98 -4.06 -14.56
C LEU A 304 15.46 -4.13 -16.02
N SER A 305 14.66 -3.63 -16.97
CA SER A 305 15.06 -3.54 -18.38
C SER A 305 16.23 -2.57 -18.56
N GLY A 306 16.21 -1.41 -17.88
CA GLY A 306 17.31 -0.46 -17.93
C GLY A 306 18.58 -0.98 -17.28
N LEU A 307 18.47 -1.64 -16.13
CA LEU A 307 19.59 -2.28 -15.44
C LEU A 307 20.21 -3.40 -16.30
N TYR A 308 19.39 -4.24 -16.93
CA TYR A 308 19.86 -5.26 -17.86
C TYR A 308 20.64 -4.63 -19.03
N SER A 309 20.09 -3.58 -19.66
CA SER A 309 20.78 -2.90 -20.75
C SER A 309 22.09 -2.24 -20.32
N PHE A 310 22.16 -1.72 -19.08
CA PHE A 310 23.39 -1.20 -18.50
C PHE A 310 24.45 -2.29 -18.34
N LEU A 311 24.09 -3.43 -17.74
CA LEU A 311 25.02 -4.53 -17.47
C LEU A 311 25.58 -5.16 -18.73
N VAL A 312 24.81 -5.21 -19.82
CA VAL A 312 25.23 -5.79 -21.11
C VAL A 312 26.02 -4.80 -21.98
N SER A 313 26.03 -3.50 -21.64
CA SER A 313 26.71 -2.47 -22.42
C SER A 313 28.23 -2.44 -22.20
N GLU A 314 28.98 -1.93 -23.19
CA GLU A 314 30.45 -1.73 -23.10
C GLU A 314 30.87 -0.72 -22.01
N TYR A 315 29.92 0.09 -21.52
CA TYR A 315 30.11 1.05 -20.44
C TYR A 315 30.07 0.42 -19.04
N SER A 316 29.95 -0.91 -18.97
CA SER A 316 29.99 -1.72 -17.75
C SER A 316 31.31 -2.52 -17.56
N PRO A 317 32.52 -2.01 -17.90
CA PRO A 317 33.73 -2.83 -17.91
C PRO A 317 34.13 -3.34 -16.51
N ARG A 318 33.69 -2.65 -15.45
CA ARG A 318 33.80 -3.12 -14.04
C ARG A 318 33.01 -4.40 -13.76
N PHE A 319 32.02 -4.72 -14.59
CA PHE A 319 31.08 -5.82 -14.39
C PHE A 319 31.08 -6.81 -15.56
N ASN A 320 32.09 -6.77 -16.44
CA ASN A 320 32.25 -7.67 -17.60
C ASN A 320 32.27 -9.17 -17.26
N GLN A 321 32.36 -9.53 -15.97
CA GLN A 321 32.32 -10.91 -15.48
C GLN A 321 30.91 -11.37 -15.04
N LEU A 322 29.95 -10.45 -14.91
CA LEU A 322 28.61 -10.70 -14.39
C LEU A 322 27.59 -10.71 -15.54
N GLN A 323 27.07 -11.88 -15.88
CA GLN A 323 26.08 -12.04 -16.95
C GLN A 323 24.65 -12.02 -16.38
N PRO A 324 23.79 -11.05 -16.77
CA PRO A 324 22.41 -11.03 -16.32
C PRO A 324 21.56 -12.09 -17.04
N LEU A 325 20.78 -12.85 -16.26
CA LEU A 325 19.75 -13.78 -16.71
C LEU A 325 18.39 -13.27 -16.26
N TYR A 326 17.38 -13.31 -17.13
CA TYR A 326 16.08 -12.72 -16.84
C TYR A 326 14.94 -13.73 -17.00
N ILE A 327 14.01 -13.70 -16.05
CA ILE A 327 12.75 -14.46 -16.08
C ILE A 327 11.62 -13.48 -15.80
N ASN A 328 10.58 -13.51 -16.62
CA ASN A 328 9.35 -12.78 -16.36
C ASN A 328 8.19 -13.74 -16.19
N LEU A 329 7.54 -13.70 -15.02
CA LEU A 329 6.37 -14.51 -14.74
C LEU A 329 5.18 -14.16 -15.63
N THR A 330 5.07 -12.92 -16.09
CA THR A 330 3.94 -12.53 -16.95
C THR A 330 3.96 -13.25 -18.29
N ASP A 331 5.11 -13.78 -18.73
CA ASP A 331 5.22 -14.55 -19.97
C ASP A 331 4.42 -15.88 -19.92
N TYR A 332 4.17 -16.39 -18.71
CA TYR A 332 3.45 -17.66 -18.52
C TYR A 332 1.96 -17.45 -18.24
N VAL A 333 1.55 -16.21 -17.98
CA VAL A 333 0.16 -15.85 -17.67
C VAL A 333 -0.69 -16.01 -18.92
N GLY A 334 -1.76 -16.81 -18.82
CA GLY A 334 -2.66 -17.11 -19.94
C GLY A 334 -2.23 -18.29 -20.81
N THR A 335 -1.14 -18.99 -20.47
CA THR A 335 -0.78 -20.25 -21.12
C THR A 335 -1.60 -21.42 -20.56
N ASP A 336 -1.83 -22.46 -21.36
CA ASP A 336 -2.61 -23.64 -20.93
C ASP A 336 -1.84 -24.51 -19.91
N LYS A 337 -0.52 -24.37 -19.84
CA LYS A 337 0.38 -25.19 -19.03
C LYS A 337 1.56 -24.41 -18.40
N PRO A 338 1.28 -23.37 -17.58
CA PRO A 338 2.30 -22.46 -17.06
C PRO A 338 3.40 -23.17 -16.26
N ARG A 339 3.06 -24.21 -15.47
CA ARG A 339 4.04 -24.98 -14.69
C ARG A 339 5.02 -25.77 -15.56
N GLU A 340 4.57 -26.31 -16.71
CA GLU A 340 5.46 -27.03 -17.63
C GLU A 340 6.45 -26.06 -18.30
N TYR A 341 5.97 -24.87 -18.72
CA TYR A 341 6.83 -23.83 -19.31
C TYR A 341 7.82 -23.25 -18.30
N ILE A 342 7.38 -22.95 -17.08
CA ILE A 342 8.27 -22.51 -15.99
C ILE A 342 9.37 -23.55 -15.76
N LYS A 343 9.01 -24.83 -15.64
CA LYS A 343 9.97 -25.91 -15.42
C LYS A 343 10.96 -26.02 -16.59
N ALA A 344 10.50 -25.89 -17.83
CA ALA A 344 11.37 -25.93 -19.01
C ALA A 344 12.36 -24.76 -19.01
N ASP A 345 11.90 -23.52 -18.76
CA ASP A 345 12.76 -22.34 -18.77
C ASP A 345 13.77 -22.37 -17.62
N VAL A 346 13.37 -22.75 -16.40
CA VAL A 346 14.28 -22.93 -15.25
C VAL A 346 15.34 -24.00 -15.53
N ASN A 347 14.94 -25.15 -16.08
CA ASN A 347 15.88 -26.21 -16.45
C ASN A 347 16.87 -25.76 -17.54
N ASN A 348 16.41 -24.98 -18.52
CA ASN A 348 17.27 -24.43 -19.55
C ASN A 348 18.29 -23.45 -18.97
N MET A 349 17.89 -22.61 -18.01
CA MET A 349 18.80 -21.72 -17.28
C MET A 349 19.80 -22.50 -16.41
N ALA A 350 19.36 -23.49 -15.64
CA ALA A 350 20.25 -24.34 -14.85
C ALA A 350 21.27 -25.07 -15.75
N SER A 351 20.84 -25.60 -16.91
CA SER A 351 21.75 -26.18 -17.89
C SER A 351 22.71 -25.16 -18.49
N PHE A 352 22.30 -23.89 -18.65
CA PHE A 352 23.17 -22.84 -19.18
C PHE A 352 24.26 -22.47 -18.17
N ILE A 353 23.87 -22.23 -16.91
CA ILE A 353 24.78 -21.87 -15.82
C ILE A 353 25.83 -22.98 -15.60
N SER A 354 25.40 -24.25 -15.59
CA SER A 354 26.32 -25.39 -15.41
C SER A 354 27.37 -25.50 -16.53
N LYS A 355 27.00 -25.22 -17.79
CA LYS A 355 27.89 -25.33 -18.96
C LYS A 355 28.87 -24.18 -19.15
N SER A 356 28.63 -23.00 -18.58
CA SER A 356 29.51 -21.82 -18.76
C SER A 356 30.78 -21.90 -17.92
N SER A 357 31.96 -21.90 -18.54
CA SER A 357 33.23 -22.26 -17.88
C SER A 357 33.90 -21.12 -17.07
N SER A 358 33.47 -19.86 -17.17
CA SER A 358 34.19 -18.73 -16.55
C SER A 358 33.36 -17.47 -16.26
N GLN A 359 32.03 -17.56 -16.20
CA GLN A 359 31.14 -16.40 -16.01
C GLN A 359 30.31 -16.56 -14.73
N ASN A 360 30.18 -15.47 -14.00
CA ASN A 360 29.26 -15.37 -12.87
C ASN A 360 27.92 -14.80 -13.36
N PHE A 361 26.83 -15.16 -12.68
CA PHE A 361 25.48 -14.82 -13.11
C PHE A 361 24.75 -13.94 -12.09
N LEU A 362 23.97 -12.98 -12.62
CA LEU A 362 22.96 -12.22 -11.90
C LEU A 362 21.58 -12.66 -12.36
N LEU A 363 20.79 -13.24 -11.47
CA LEU A 363 19.43 -13.66 -11.81
C LEU A 363 18.43 -12.53 -11.52
N MET A 364 17.62 -12.16 -12.50
CA MET A 364 16.61 -11.10 -12.41
C MET A 364 15.23 -11.73 -12.62
N ILE A 365 14.41 -11.72 -11.58
CA ILE A 365 13.11 -12.39 -11.55
C ILE A 365 12.02 -11.33 -11.45
N ASP A 366 11.19 -11.22 -12.47
CA ASP A 366 10.14 -10.21 -12.60
C ASP A 366 8.74 -10.82 -12.56
N GLY A 367 7.77 -10.01 -12.14
CA GLY A 367 6.36 -10.36 -12.15
C GLY A 367 5.89 -11.26 -10.99
N LEU A 368 6.58 -11.29 -9.85
CA LEU A 368 6.10 -12.02 -8.66
C LEU A 368 4.93 -11.26 -8.01
N THR A 369 3.73 -11.86 -8.07
CA THR A 369 2.50 -11.21 -7.59
C THR A 369 1.55 -12.17 -6.87
N SER A 370 0.70 -11.61 -6.00
CA SER A 370 -0.32 -12.31 -5.22
C SER A 370 -1.40 -12.98 -6.08
N ARG A 371 -1.60 -12.52 -7.32
CA ARG A 371 -2.64 -13.04 -8.23
C ARG A 371 -2.24 -14.33 -8.92
N SER A 372 -0.94 -14.48 -9.15
CA SER A 372 -0.33 -15.69 -9.67
C SER A 372 0.26 -16.53 -8.54
N LYS A 373 -0.29 -16.45 -7.32
CA LYS A 373 0.29 -17.05 -6.10
C LYS A 373 0.82 -18.46 -6.37
N ASP A 374 -0.02 -19.35 -6.86
CA ASP A 374 0.34 -20.76 -7.13
C ASP A 374 1.48 -20.92 -8.13
N PHE A 375 1.62 -20.01 -9.11
CA PHE A 375 2.71 -20.04 -10.09
C PHE A 375 3.96 -19.31 -9.59
N SER A 376 3.77 -18.26 -8.79
CA SER A 376 4.84 -17.49 -8.16
C SER A 376 5.53 -18.31 -7.09
N GLU A 377 4.78 -19.02 -6.23
CA GLU A 377 5.31 -20.00 -5.26
C GLU A 377 5.99 -21.17 -5.97
N PHE A 378 5.38 -21.70 -7.05
CA PHE A 378 6.01 -22.77 -7.83
C PHE A 378 7.33 -22.33 -8.50
N LEU A 379 7.40 -21.12 -9.07
CA LEU A 379 8.63 -20.59 -9.64
C LEU A 379 9.69 -20.36 -8.55
N LEU A 380 9.28 -19.79 -7.40
CA LEU A 380 10.16 -19.58 -6.25
C LEU A 380 10.81 -20.90 -5.84
N ASP A 381 10.01 -21.95 -5.65
CA ASP A 381 10.46 -23.29 -5.31
C ASP A 381 11.46 -23.83 -6.33
N LYS A 382 11.11 -23.74 -7.62
CA LYS A 382 11.95 -24.24 -8.71
C LYS A 382 13.29 -23.51 -8.83
N ILE A 383 13.31 -22.19 -8.63
CA ILE A 383 14.56 -21.40 -8.68
C ILE A 383 15.43 -21.71 -7.46
N LEU A 384 14.84 -21.86 -6.27
CA LEU A 384 15.57 -22.21 -5.06
C LEU A 384 16.21 -23.59 -5.18
N GLU A 385 15.41 -24.59 -5.57
CA GLU A 385 15.84 -25.98 -5.73
C GLU A 385 16.87 -26.15 -6.86
N ASP A 386 16.54 -25.73 -8.09
CA ASP A 386 17.26 -26.17 -9.29
C ASP A 386 18.37 -25.20 -9.74
N ILE A 387 18.42 -23.97 -9.19
CA ILE A 387 19.42 -22.95 -9.56
C ILE A 387 20.24 -22.50 -8.36
N ILE A 388 19.60 -22.06 -7.29
CA ILE A 388 20.29 -21.38 -6.18
C ILE A 388 21.05 -22.38 -5.32
N ASN A 389 20.44 -23.52 -4.97
CA ASN A 389 21.07 -24.55 -4.15
C ASN A 389 22.18 -25.32 -4.90
N ASP A 390 22.04 -25.48 -6.21
CA ASP A 390 22.93 -26.32 -7.02
C ASP A 390 24.03 -25.55 -7.80
N SER A 391 24.03 -24.20 -7.77
CA SER A 391 24.96 -23.39 -8.57
C SER A 391 25.94 -22.55 -7.75
N GLU A 392 27.23 -22.87 -7.89
CA GLU A 392 28.34 -22.05 -7.37
C GLU A 392 28.58 -20.76 -8.18
N LYS A 393 27.91 -20.59 -9.34
CA LYS A 393 28.18 -19.49 -10.29
C LYS A 393 27.17 -18.35 -10.24
N VAL A 394 26.14 -18.44 -9.39
CA VAL A 394 25.18 -17.35 -9.17
C VAL A 394 25.70 -16.49 -8.02
N ASP A 395 26.02 -15.23 -8.32
CA ASP A 395 26.54 -14.27 -7.33
C ASP A 395 25.40 -13.54 -6.61
N ALA A 396 24.32 -13.25 -7.35
CA ALA A 396 23.19 -12.52 -6.79
C ALA A 396 21.87 -12.78 -7.52
N VAL A 397 20.78 -12.47 -6.81
CA VAL A 397 19.41 -12.57 -7.31
C VAL A 397 18.64 -11.29 -7.01
N ILE A 398 17.92 -10.74 -8.00
CA ILE A 398 17.00 -9.62 -7.85
C ILE A 398 15.57 -10.13 -8.00
N TRP A 399 14.79 -10.00 -6.93
CA TRP A 399 13.39 -10.38 -6.87
C TRP A 399 12.50 -9.14 -7.02
N SER A 400 11.82 -8.99 -8.16
CA SER A 400 10.79 -7.95 -8.35
C SER A 400 9.44 -8.48 -7.86
N ILE A 401 9.05 -7.98 -6.68
CA ILE A 401 7.90 -8.45 -5.92
C ILE A 401 6.89 -7.30 -5.81
N SER A 402 5.61 -7.58 -6.05
CA SER A 402 4.55 -6.62 -5.75
C SER A 402 4.32 -6.52 -4.24
N ASP A 403 4.03 -5.33 -3.74
CA ASP A 403 3.76 -5.07 -2.31
C ASP A 403 2.73 -6.05 -1.70
N GLU A 404 1.71 -6.46 -2.47
CA GLU A 404 0.67 -7.41 -2.04
C GLU A 404 1.17 -8.86 -1.84
N PHE A 405 2.31 -9.22 -2.42
CA PHE A 405 2.85 -10.59 -2.41
C PHE A 405 3.95 -10.79 -1.37
N GLU A 406 4.53 -9.71 -0.86
CA GLU A 406 5.65 -9.73 0.09
C GLU A 406 5.42 -10.67 1.27
N ARG A 407 4.31 -10.48 2.01
CA ARG A 407 3.98 -11.33 3.17
C ARG A 407 3.83 -12.80 2.81
N THR A 408 3.36 -13.09 1.59
CA THR A 408 3.22 -14.47 1.13
C THR A 408 4.58 -15.07 0.81
N VAL A 409 5.48 -14.30 0.20
CA VAL A 409 6.86 -14.72 -0.05
C VAL A 409 7.59 -14.96 1.28
N GLU A 410 7.51 -14.03 2.23
CA GLU A 410 8.13 -14.20 3.56
C GLU A 410 7.58 -15.42 4.30
N SER A 411 6.25 -15.62 4.33
CA SER A 411 5.62 -16.80 4.94
C SER A 411 6.07 -18.10 4.26
N HIS A 412 6.00 -18.16 2.93
CA HIS A 412 6.33 -19.35 2.14
C HIS A 412 7.80 -19.75 2.30
N LEU A 413 8.69 -18.76 2.36
CA LEU A 413 10.12 -18.96 2.57
C LEU A 413 10.44 -19.37 4.02
N ASN A 414 9.76 -18.78 5.01
CA ASN A 414 9.90 -19.15 6.43
C ASN A 414 9.41 -20.58 6.71
N GLU A 415 8.30 -21.01 6.11
CA GLU A 415 7.74 -22.36 6.27
C GLU A 415 8.69 -23.47 5.81
N LYS A 416 9.54 -23.18 4.82
CA LYS A 416 10.47 -24.16 4.25
C LYS A 416 11.78 -24.34 5.02
N ASN A 417 12.01 -23.68 6.17
CA ASN A 417 13.27 -23.71 6.95
C ASN A 417 14.55 -23.29 6.16
N GLU A 418 14.44 -22.96 4.87
CA GLU A 418 15.55 -22.60 3.98
C GLU A 418 15.83 -21.09 3.99
N PHE A 419 14.91 -20.27 4.50
CA PHE A 419 15.12 -18.83 4.68
C PHE A 419 15.77 -18.50 6.03
N ASN A 420 16.83 -19.24 6.37
CA ASN A 420 17.73 -18.80 7.43
C ASN A 420 18.38 -17.49 6.98
N SER A 421 18.06 -16.39 7.66
CA SER A 421 18.61 -15.04 7.44
C SER A 421 20.16 -14.98 7.46
N SER A 422 20.83 -16.06 7.88
CA SER A 422 22.28 -16.24 7.81
C SER A 422 22.82 -16.64 6.42
N HIS A 423 21.99 -17.09 5.48
CA HIS A 423 22.39 -17.52 4.12
C HIS A 423 22.04 -16.54 3.01
N PHE A 424 21.38 -15.42 3.32
CA PHE A 424 21.15 -14.32 2.38
C PHE A 424 21.34 -12.97 3.08
N GLN A 425 22.11 -12.06 2.48
CA GLN A 425 22.09 -10.66 2.87
C GLN A 425 21.09 -9.94 1.99
N ASN A 426 19.91 -9.64 2.55
CA ASN A 426 18.80 -9.01 1.83
C ASN A 426 18.91 -7.48 1.85
N ASP A 427 19.16 -6.88 0.68
CA ASP A 427 18.95 -5.45 0.48
C ASP A 427 17.52 -5.24 -0.07
N ILE A 428 16.67 -4.55 0.70
CA ILE A 428 15.33 -4.19 0.22
C ILE A 428 15.37 -2.80 -0.38
N ILE A 429 14.85 -2.72 -1.60
CA ILE A 429 14.83 -1.53 -2.42
C ILE A 429 13.40 -1.30 -2.86
N ARG A 430 12.93 -0.05 -2.88
CA ARG A 430 11.56 0.29 -3.28
C ARG A 430 11.57 1.27 -4.45
N VAL A 431 10.70 1.02 -5.42
CA VAL A 431 10.33 2.02 -6.44
C VAL A 431 9.33 2.98 -5.81
N LYS A 432 9.73 4.23 -5.54
CA LYS A 432 8.87 5.24 -4.92
C LYS A 432 7.84 5.80 -5.89
N SER A 433 6.67 6.18 -5.39
CA SER A 433 5.75 7.06 -6.10
C SER A 433 6.40 8.44 -6.29
N ILE A 434 6.07 9.12 -7.40
CA ILE A 434 6.66 10.42 -7.71
C ILE A 434 5.69 11.52 -7.27
N ASN A 435 6.15 12.42 -6.40
CA ASN A 435 5.40 13.59 -5.99
C ASN A 435 5.40 14.66 -7.10
N VAL A 436 4.22 14.99 -7.62
CA VAL A 436 4.01 15.94 -8.73
C VAL A 436 4.31 17.39 -8.34
N GLU A 437 4.29 17.71 -7.06
CA GLU A 437 4.60 19.04 -6.52
C GLU A 437 6.06 19.23 -6.12
N GLY A 438 6.84 18.14 -6.09
CA GLY A 438 8.26 18.16 -5.73
C GLY A 438 9.09 19.10 -6.60
N LYS A 439 10.13 19.72 -6.01
CA LYS A 439 11.03 20.66 -6.69
C LYS A 439 11.71 20.03 -7.92
N GLU A 440 11.98 18.73 -7.88
CA GLU A 440 12.68 18.00 -8.94
C GLU A 440 11.78 17.41 -10.04
N ILE A 441 10.45 17.54 -9.91
CA ILE A 441 9.49 16.90 -10.83
C ILE A 441 9.77 17.24 -12.29
N LYS A 442 10.14 18.49 -12.59
CA LYS A 442 10.37 18.94 -13.97
C LYS A 442 11.52 18.17 -14.62
N HIS A 443 12.59 17.93 -13.86
CA HIS A 443 13.75 17.18 -14.32
C HIS A 443 13.42 15.68 -14.46
N PHE A 444 12.73 15.11 -13.48
CA PHE A 444 12.22 13.74 -13.58
C PHE A 444 11.34 13.53 -14.84
N LEU A 445 10.40 14.44 -15.13
CA LEU A 445 9.54 14.35 -16.30
C LEU A 445 10.33 14.39 -17.62
N LYS A 446 11.43 15.15 -17.69
CA LYS A 446 12.32 15.14 -18.87
C LYS A 446 12.95 13.77 -19.07
N LEU A 447 13.53 13.20 -18.01
CA LEU A 447 14.14 11.86 -18.05
C LEU A 447 13.10 10.79 -18.44
N PHE A 448 11.90 10.86 -17.85
CA PHE A 448 10.80 9.99 -18.21
C PHE A 448 10.43 10.11 -19.69
N ILE A 449 10.29 11.33 -20.23
CA ILE A 449 9.94 11.54 -21.65
C ILE A 449 11.01 10.93 -22.57
N ILE A 450 12.29 11.11 -22.24
CA ILE A 450 13.41 10.54 -23.01
C ILE A 450 13.31 9.02 -23.03
N LEU A 451 13.22 8.40 -21.85
CA LEU A 451 13.17 6.94 -21.74
C LEU A 451 11.89 6.37 -22.36
N HIS A 452 10.74 7.00 -22.14
CA HIS A 452 9.47 6.57 -22.72
C HIS A 452 9.50 6.64 -24.26
N ASN A 453 10.06 7.71 -24.85
CA ASN A 453 10.20 7.81 -26.30
C ASN A 453 11.14 6.73 -26.86
N ARG A 454 12.23 6.40 -26.15
CA ARG A 454 13.08 5.27 -26.53
C ARG A 454 12.30 3.95 -26.50
N ILE A 455 11.57 3.69 -25.41
CA ILE A 455 10.81 2.46 -25.21
C ILE A 455 9.72 2.27 -26.27
N TYR A 456 8.96 3.32 -26.60
CA TYR A 456 7.73 3.17 -27.39
C TYR A 456 7.79 3.78 -28.80
N ASN A 457 8.58 4.83 -29.01
CA ASN A 457 8.60 5.59 -30.28
C ASN A 457 9.88 5.38 -31.10
N LYS A 458 10.92 4.75 -30.55
CA LYS A 458 12.25 4.58 -31.19
C LYS A 458 12.90 5.89 -31.66
N GLU A 459 12.42 7.04 -31.18
CA GLU A 459 12.96 8.37 -31.49
C GLU A 459 13.92 8.84 -30.39
N THR A 460 15.09 9.36 -30.78
CA THR A 460 16.15 9.76 -29.86
C THR A 460 16.08 11.20 -29.37
N ILE A 461 15.42 12.15 -30.08
CA ILE A 461 15.52 13.58 -29.73
C ILE A 461 14.20 14.33 -29.98
N ASN A 462 13.57 14.80 -28.90
CA ASN A 462 12.46 15.75 -28.97
C ASN A 462 13.02 17.18 -28.78
N ARG A 463 12.99 18.03 -29.83
CA ARG A 463 13.56 19.40 -29.78
C ARG A 463 12.88 20.33 -28.75
N ASN A 464 11.76 19.91 -28.14
CA ASN A 464 10.93 20.68 -27.19
C ASN A 464 10.72 19.98 -25.82
N LEU A 465 11.72 19.26 -25.30
CA LEU A 465 11.66 18.55 -24.01
C LEU A 465 11.15 19.41 -22.83
N ASP A 466 11.65 20.65 -22.71
CA ASP A 466 11.23 21.57 -21.64
C ASP A 466 9.75 21.95 -21.72
N LEU A 467 9.25 22.19 -22.93
CA LEU A 467 7.86 22.52 -23.17
C LEU A 467 6.95 21.33 -22.85
N LYS A 468 7.30 20.13 -23.35
CA LYS A 468 6.54 18.90 -23.09
C LYS A 468 6.51 18.52 -21.61
N ALA A 469 7.64 18.62 -20.91
CA ALA A 469 7.68 18.37 -19.47
C ALA A 469 6.78 19.36 -18.69
N SER A 470 6.73 20.63 -19.13
CA SER A 470 5.89 21.66 -18.51
C SER A 470 4.40 21.44 -18.80
N GLN A 471 4.05 21.05 -20.03
CA GLN A 471 2.69 20.64 -20.40
C GLN A 471 2.24 19.41 -19.60
N LEU A 472 3.11 18.41 -19.44
CA LEU A 472 2.80 17.18 -18.72
C LEU A 472 2.55 17.49 -17.24
N LYS A 473 3.44 18.28 -16.61
CA LYS A 473 3.23 18.75 -15.24
C LYS A 473 1.90 19.49 -15.08
N LYS A 474 1.56 20.39 -16.01
CA LYS A 474 0.28 21.11 -16.01
C LYS A 474 -0.90 20.16 -16.12
N LYS A 475 -0.82 19.16 -17.00
CA LYS A 475 -1.90 18.18 -17.19
C LYS A 475 -2.10 17.29 -15.96
N LEU A 476 -1.02 16.83 -15.33
CA LEU A 476 -1.08 16.07 -14.07
C LEU A 476 -1.74 16.86 -12.94
N LYS A 477 -1.41 18.16 -12.81
CA LYS A 477 -2.09 19.06 -11.87
C LYS A 477 -3.57 19.24 -12.19
N ASN A 478 -3.92 19.40 -13.47
CA ASN A 478 -5.31 19.52 -13.90
C ASN A 478 -6.15 18.26 -13.63
N LEU A 479 -5.51 17.09 -13.57
CA LEU A 479 -6.12 15.81 -13.18
C LEU A 479 -6.14 15.58 -11.65
N ASN A 480 -5.68 16.55 -10.86
CA ASN A 480 -5.57 16.47 -9.40
C ASN A 480 -4.71 15.30 -8.88
N ILE A 481 -3.66 14.94 -9.63
CA ILE A 481 -2.74 13.86 -9.26
C ILE A 481 -1.61 14.43 -8.40
N ARG A 482 -1.55 14.02 -7.12
CA ARG A 482 -0.48 14.40 -6.18
C ARG A 482 0.73 13.48 -6.28
N GLU A 483 0.47 12.19 -6.37
CA GLU A 483 1.48 11.14 -6.57
C GLU A 483 1.15 10.33 -7.82
N ILE A 484 2.19 9.97 -8.57
CA ILE A 484 2.02 9.27 -9.84
C ILE A 484 2.92 8.05 -9.96
N ASP A 485 2.37 6.96 -10.50
CA ASP A 485 3.13 5.81 -10.98
C ASP A 485 3.50 5.97 -12.47
N GLN A 486 4.49 5.21 -12.92
CA GLN A 486 4.99 5.33 -14.30
C GLN A 486 3.96 4.92 -15.36
N PHE A 487 3.03 4.02 -15.02
CA PHE A 487 2.01 3.57 -15.96
C PHE A 487 0.97 4.67 -16.26
N ILE A 488 0.43 5.33 -15.23
CA ILE A 488 -0.47 6.49 -15.40
C ILE A 488 0.26 7.62 -16.12
N LEU A 489 1.52 7.87 -15.75
CA LEU A 489 2.33 8.87 -16.44
C LEU A 489 2.48 8.58 -17.93
N SER A 490 2.64 7.31 -18.29
CA SER A 490 2.71 6.86 -19.69
C SER A 490 1.40 7.09 -20.42
N ILE A 491 0.26 6.76 -19.81
CA ILE A 491 -1.08 7.00 -20.39
C ILE A 491 -1.29 8.50 -20.67
N VAL A 492 -1.00 9.35 -19.67
CA VAL A 492 -1.17 10.80 -19.81
C VAL A 492 -0.22 11.37 -20.85
N TYR A 493 1.04 10.90 -20.88
CA TYR A 493 2.01 11.36 -21.87
C TYR A 493 1.63 10.96 -23.31
N LEU A 494 1.14 9.73 -23.53
CA LEU A 494 0.71 9.26 -24.86
C LEU A 494 -0.43 10.11 -25.46
N LYS A 495 -1.23 10.75 -24.62
CA LYS A 495 -2.42 11.51 -25.00
C LYS A 495 -2.33 13.00 -24.67
N ILE A 496 -1.12 13.49 -24.37
CA ILE A 496 -0.90 14.88 -23.96
C ILE A 496 -1.18 15.88 -25.09
N ASP A 497 -0.89 15.50 -26.33
CA ASP A 497 -1.02 16.34 -27.53
C ASP A 497 -2.41 16.14 -28.20
N ASP A 498 -3.29 15.30 -27.65
CA ASP A 498 -4.61 14.99 -28.20
C ASP A 498 -5.68 15.99 -27.67
N PRO A 499 -6.28 16.83 -28.54
CA PRO A 499 -7.26 17.84 -28.12
C PRO A 499 -8.48 17.24 -27.41
N SER A 500 -8.85 15.98 -27.72
CA SER A 500 -10.00 15.32 -27.09
C SER A 500 -9.79 15.01 -25.60
N TYR A 501 -8.55 15.08 -25.12
CA TYR A 501 -8.21 14.89 -23.72
C TYR A 501 -8.01 16.22 -22.97
N GLU A 502 -7.97 17.36 -23.65
CA GLU A 502 -7.55 18.64 -23.06
C GLU A 502 -8.47 19.08 -21.90
N GLU A 503 -9.78 18.98 -22.09
CA GLU A 503 -10.81 19.42 -21.13
C GLU A 503 -11.05 18.43 -19.98
N ILE A 504 -10.50 17.21 -20.05
CA ILE A 504 -10.71 16.19 -19.02
C ILE A 504 -9.95 16.55 -17.73
N LYS A 505 -10.68 16.64 -16.61
CA LYS A 505 -10.18 17.01 -15.27
C LYS A 505 -10.16 15.86 -14.25
N SER A 506 -10.74 14.71 -14.57
CA SER A 506 -10.74 13.51 -13.71
C SER A 506 -9.85 12.43 -14.32
N LEU A 507 -9.06 11.75 -13.48
CA LEU A 507 -8.25 10.61 -13.92
C LEU A 507 -9.14 9.46 -14.39
N ALA A 508 -10.26 9.18 -13.71
CA ALA A 508 -11.23 8.18 -14.13
C ALA A 508 -11.76 8.46 -15.55
N ARG A 509 -12.15 9.71 -15.85
CA ARG A 509 -12.60 10.09 -17.21
C ARG A 509 -11.46 10.04 -18.24
N TYR A 510 -10.25 10.34 -17.82
CA TYR A 510 -9.08 10.23 -18.69
C TYR A 510 -8.82 8.76 -19.08
N ILE A 511 -8.92 7.84 -18.10
CA ILE A 511 -8.78 6.40 -18.33
C ILE A 511 -9.96 5.85 -19.13
N GLU A 512 -11.19 6.32 -18.89
CA GLU A 512 -12.38 5.96 -19.68
C GLU A 512 -12.14 6.22 -21.17
N ARG A 513 -11.71 7.45 -21.48
CA ARG A 513 -11.41 7.87 -22.85
C ARG A 513 -10.23 7.09 -23.44
N TYR A 514 -9.19 6.86 -22.65
CA TYR A 514 -8.06 6.03 -23.04
C TYR A 514 -8.49 4.61 -23.41
N CYS A 515 -9.39 3.99 -22.64
CA CYS A 515 -9.91 2.66 -22.93
C CYS A 515 -10.73 2.65 -24.22
N GLN A 516 -11.58 3.67 -24.46
CA GLN A 516 -12.32 3.80 -25.72
C GLN A 516 -11.38 3.82 -26.93
N ASP A 517 -10.36 4.66 -26.87
CA ASP A 517 -9.37 4.77 -27.96
C ASP A 517 -8.57 3.47 -28.13
N LYS A 518 -8.15 2.86 -27.02
CA LYS A 518 -7.32 1.65 -27.01
C LYS A 518 -8.04 0.45 -27.64
N PHE A 519 -9.34 0.34 -27.41
CA PHE A 519 -10.17 -0.75 -27.95
C PHE A 519 -10.93 -0.38 -29.23
N GLY A 520 -10.77 0.85 -29.72
CA GLY A 520 -11.42 1.32 -30.95
C GLY A 520 -12.94 1.47 -30.85
N PHE A 521 -13.45 1.73 -29.64
CA PHE A 521 -14.88 1.84 -29.38
C PHE A 521 -15.42 3.22 -29.70
N LYS A 522 -16.59 3.25 -30.36
CA LYS A 522 -17.27 4.51 -30.72
C LYS A 522 -18.25 4.95 -29.63
N ASN A 523 -18.86 4.00 -28.91
CA ASN A 523 -19.83 4.27 -27.86
C ASN A 523 -19.35 3.80 -26.49
N LEU A 524 -19.78 4.49 -25.44
CA LEU A 524 -19.51 4.11 -24.05
C LEU A 524 -20.02 2.70 -23.70
N ASN A 525 -21.16 2.29 -24.26
CA ASN A 525 -21.74 0.97 -23.98
C ASN A 525 -20.88 -0.18 -24.52
N ASP A 526 -19.97 0.09 -25.46
CA ASP A 526 -19.08 -0.93 -26.02
C ASP A 526 -18.02 -1.37 -24.98
N LEU A 527 -17.78 -0.56 -23.93
CA LEU A 527 -16.91 -0.93 -22.80
C LEU A 527 -17.51 -2.00 -21.88
N GLU A 528 -18.84 -2.20 -21.88
CA GLU A 528 -19.55 -3.08 -20.91
C GLU A 528 -18.95 -4.49 -20.87
N GLY A 529 -18.64 -5.08 -22.02
CA GLY A 529 -18.08 -6.43 -22.10
C GLY A 529 -16.69 -6.55 -21.45
N ILE A 530 -15.80 -5.59 -21.72
CA ILE A 530 -14.45 -5.57 -21.13
C ILE A 530 -14.51 -5.21 -19.65
N ALA A 531 -15.41 -4.30 -19.28
CA ALA A 531 -15.62 -3.88 -17.89
C ALA A 531 -16.17 -5.03 -17.04
N LEU A 532 -17.09 -5.83 -17.56
CA LEU A 532 -17.56 -7.07 -16.93
C LEU A 532 -16.42 -8.08 -16.76
N LEU A 533 -15.58 -8.25 -17.78
CA LEU A 533 -14.41 -9.15 -17.68
C LEU A 533 -13.44 -8.66 -16.59
N ALA A 534 -13.17 -7.36 -16.53
CA ALA A 534 -12.34 -6.76 -15.49
C ALA A 534 -12.92 -6.98 -14.09
N TYR A 535 -14.24 -6.80 -13.95
CA TYR A 535 -14.97 -7.05 -12.71
C TYR A 535 -14.87 -8.53 -12.28
N LYS A 536 -15.11 -9.49 -13.19
CA LYS A 536 -14.93 -10.92 -12.91
C LYS A 536 -13.52 -11.24 -12.42
N ILE A 537 -12.49 -10.68 -13.07
CA ILE A 537 -11.08 -10.87 -12.67
C ILE A 537 -10.85 -10.34 -11.25
N VAL A 538 -11.38 -9.17 -10.91
CA VAL A 538 -11.29 -8.61 -9.56
C VAL A 538 -11.92 -9.58 -8.56
N ILE A 539 -13.18 -9.97 -8.74
CA ILE A 539 -13.89 -10.87 -7.82
C ILE A 539 -13.15 -12.21 -7.65
N GLU A 540 -12.73 -12.86 -8.74
CA GLU A 540 -11.99 -14.13 -8.66
C GLU A 540 -10.65 -13.95 -7.95
N SER A 541 -9.92 -12.84 -8.19
CA SER A 541 -8.63 -12.59 -7.54
C SER A 541 -8.72 -12.31 -6.04
N PHE A 542 -9.75 -11.58 -5.60
CA PHE A 542 -9.92 -11.19 -4.19
C PHE A 542 -10.54 -12.30 -3.34
N TYR A 543 -11.47 -13.09 -3.88
CA TYR A 543 -12.24 -14.10 -3.14
C TYR A 543 -11.80 -15.55 -3.39
N SER A 544 -10.57 -15.77 -3.90
CA SER A 544 -10.04 -17.08 -4.26
C SER A 544 -9.56 -17.96 -3.09
N ARG A 545 -9.35 -17.42 -1.89
CA ARG A 545 -8.91 -18.19 -0.71
C ARG A 545 -10.12 -18.64 0.12
N SER A 546 -10.33 -19.96 0.16
CA SER A 546 -11.05 -20.80 1.15
C SER A 546 -12.39 -20.32 1.76
N ASP A 547 -13.36 -21.24 1.75
CA ASP A 547 -14.63 -21.27 2.50
C ASP A 547 -15.75 -20.31 2.06
N LEU A 548 -15.44 -19.23 1.35
CA LEU A 548 -16.41 -18.22 0.88
C LEU A 548 -16.43 -18.07 -0.65
N LYS A 549 -16.14 -19.14 -1.41
CA LYS A 549 -16.36 -19.10 -2.86
C LYS A 549 -17.83 -18.79 -3.14
N PRO A 550 -18.16 -17.70 -3.84
CA PRO A 550 -19.53 -17.46 -4.25
C PRO A 550 -19.99 -18.65 -5.09
N ASN A 551 -21.15 -19.23 -4.76
CA ASN A 551 -21.70 -20.43 -5.41
C ASN A 551 -22.18 -20.16 -6.85
N TYR A 552 -21.78 -19.04 -7.45
CA TYR A 552 -22.37 -18.46 -8.65
C TYR A 552 -21.49 -18.72 -9.88
N LYS A 553 -21.86 -19.76 -10.64
CA LYS A 553 -21.22 -20.13 -11.93
C LYS A 553 -21.16 -18.98 -12.96
N SER A 554 -22.01 -17.96 -12.84
CA SER A 554 -22.12 -16.84 -13.79
C SER A 554 -20.99 -15.81 -13.70
N LEU A 555 -20.36 -15.67 -12.53
CA LEU A 555 -19.25 -14.73 -12.30
C LEU A 555 -17.87 -15.38 -12.37
N CYS A 556 -17.81 -16.70 -12.55
CA CYS A 556 -16.55 -17.41 -12.78
C CYS A 556 -15.94 -17.02 -14.14
N ILE A 557 -14.62 -16.90 -14.20
CA ILE A 557 -13.91 -16.72 -15.46
C ILE A 557 -14.02 -18.01 -16.28
N THR A 558 -14.59 -17.89 -17.47
CA THR A 558 -14.73 -19.00 -18.42
C THR A 558 -13.48 -19.16 -19.30
N ASN A 559 -13.37 -20.29 -20.00
CA ASN A 559 -12.32 -20.46 -21.02
C ASN A 559 -12.49 -19.47 -22.20
N GLU A 560 -13.70 -19.01 -22.46
CA GLU A 560 -13.96 -17.99 -23.49
C GLU A 560 -13.50 -16.61 -23.02
N ASP A 561 -13.73 -16.26 -21.75
CA ASP A 561 -13.20 -15.04 -21.12
C ASP A 561 -11.67 -14.97 -21.24
N ARG A 562 -10.96 -16.10 -21.05
CA ARG A 562 -9.49 -16.19 -21.19
C ARG A 562 -8.99 -16.05 -22.63
N LYS A 563 -9.85 -16.33 -23.62
CA LYS A 563 -9.55 -16.16 -25.05
C LYS A 563 -9.86 -14.74 -25.55
N ASN A 564 -10.48 -13.90 -24.72
CA ASN A 564 -10.75 -12.51 -25.10
C ASN A 564 -9.42 -11.76 -25.32
N ASN A 565 -9.32 -11.01 -26.42
CA ASN A 565 -8.12 -10.24 -26.78
C ASN A 565 -7.70 -9.22 -25.68
N SER A 566 -8.64 -8.82 -24.82
CA SER A 566 -8.41 -7.90 -23.71
C SER A 566 -7.87 -8.58 -22.44
N TRP A 567 -7.90 -9.91 -22.36
CA TRP A 567 -7.48 -10.68 -21.18
C TRP A 567 -6.07 -10.32 -20.72
N GLY A 568 -5.08 -10.43 -21.61
CA GLY A 568 -3.68 -10.14 -21.28
C GLY A 568 -3.49 -8.72 -20.76
N PHE A 569 -4.16 -7.74 -21.40
CA PHE A 569 -4.10 -6.35 -20.98
C PHE A 569 -4.68 -6.12 -19.58
N LEU A 570 -5.83 -6.72 -19.25
CA LEU A 570 -6.48 -6.58 -17.93
C LEU A 570 -5.70 -7.28 -16.79
N ILE A 571 -4.97 -8.35 -17.11
CA ILE A 571 -4.11 -9.00 -16.13
C ILE A 571 -2.84 -8.17 -15.86
N GLU A 572 -2.25 -7.58 -16.91
CA GLU A 572 -1.04 -6.76 -16.80
C GLU A 572 -1.29 -5.38 -16.15
N THR A 573 -2.50 -4.81 -16.28
CA THR A 573 -2.77 -3.41 -15.91
C THR A 573 -3.78 -3.27 -14.78
N LYS A 574 -3.32 -3.35 -13.52
CA LYS A 574 -4.18 -3.19 -12.32
C LYS A 574 -5.02 -1.93 -12.37
N VAL A 575 -4.39 -0.80 -12.67
CA VAL A 575 -5.07 0.50 -12.67
C VAL A 575 -6.25 0.50 -13.63
N ILE A 576 -6.08 0.00 -14.86
CA ILE A 576 -7.16 -0.08 -15.85
C ILE A 576 -8.22 -1.08 -15.42
N ARG A 577 -7.82 -2.24 -14.92
CA ARG A 577 -8.78 -3.26 -14.47
C ARG A 577 -9.63 -2.75 -13.31
N ASP A 578 -9.01 -2.15 -12.29
CA ASP A 578 -9.69 -1.62 -11.12
C ASP A 578 -10.62 -0.45 -11.52
N PHE A 579 -10.18 0.41 -12.43
CA PHE A 579 -11.02 1.43 -13.06
C PHE A 579 -12.21 0.81 -13.80
N LEU A 580 -11.99 -0.19 -14.66
CA LEU A 580 -13.04 -0.81 -15.46
C LEU A 580 -14.04 -1.60 -14.60
N ALA A 581 -13.58 -2.22 -13.52
CA ALA A 581 -14.45 -2.86 -12.53
C ALA A 581 -15.33 -1.83 -11.82
N SER A 582 -14.75 -0.69 -11.39
CA SER A 582 -15.51 0.44 -10.86
C SER A 582 -16.52 0.97 -11.89
N TRP A 583 -16.07 1.16 -13.14
CA TRP A 583 -16.91 1.62 -14.24
C TRP A 583 -18.10 0.69 -14.47
N TYR A 584 -17.89 -0.63 -14.45
CA TYR A 584 -18.96 -1.62 -14.61
C TYR A 584 -20.05 -1.46 -13.54
N VAL A 585 -19.65 -1.37 -12.28
CA VAL A 585 -20.58 -1.22 -11.14
C VAL A 585 -21.37 0.10 -11.25
N ILE A 586 -20.66 1.21 -11.49
CA ILE A 586 -21.30 2.53 -11.58
C ILE A 586 -22.22 2.64 -12.81
N HIS A 587 -21.79 2.10 -13.95
CA HIS A 587 -22.59 2.06 -15.19
C HIS A 587 -23.82 1.16 -15.04
N PHE A 588 -23.70 0.01 -14.37
CA PHE A 588 -24.81 -0.89 -14.05
C PHE A 588 -25.88 -0.16 -13.22
N ILE A 589 -25.49 0.48 -12.11
CA ILE A 589 -26.40 1.23 -11.25
C ILE A 589 -27.05 2.38 -12.03
N HIS A 590 -26.25 3.16 -12.77
CA HIS A 590 -26.76 4.27 -13.57
C HIS A 590 -27.80 3.81 -14.61
N ASN A 591 -27.55 2.70 -15.32
CA ASN A 591 -28.47 2.16 -16.32
C ASN A 591 -29.75 1.59 -15.70
N ALA A 592 -29.67 1.01 -14.49
CA ALA A 592 -30.85 0.56 -13.76
C ALA A 592 -31.84 1.72 -13.53
N GLY A 593 -31.35 2.92 -13.24
CA GLY A 593 -32.16 4.12 -13.08
C GLY A 593 -32.70 4.71 -14.40
N ALA A 594 -31.97 4.56 -15.50
CA ALA A 594 -32.34 5.09 -16.81
C ALA A 594 -33.53 4.34 -17.49
N GLY A 595 -33.92 3.16 -17.00
CA GLY A 595 -35.17 2.51 -17.38
C GLY A 595 -35.25 1.94 -18.79
N LYS A 596 -34.14 1.43 -19.34
CA LYS A 596 -34.10 0.81 -20.68
C LYS A 596 -34.82 -0.57 -20.75
N GLY A 597 -36.15 -0.63 -20.67
CA GLY A 597 -37.00 -1.75 -21.16
C GLY A 597 -37.04 -3.06 -20.34
N ARG A 598 -38.12 -3.84 -20.53
CA ARG A 598 -38.45 -5.10 -19.79
C ARG A 598 -37.40 -6.22 -19.89
N TYR A 599 -36.52 -6.20 -20.89
CA TYR A 599 -35.43 -7.17 -21.05
C TYR A 599 -34.30 -6.96 -20.03
N LEU A 600 -34.18 -5.73 -19.51
CA LEU A 600 -33.23 -5.41 -18.45
C LEU A 600 -33.69 -5.91 -17.08
N ASP A 601 -34.99 -6.12 -16.82
CA ASP A 601 -35.48 -6.58 -15.51
C ASP A 601 -34.99 -7.99 -15.13
N GLN A 602 -34.87 -8.92 -16.09
CA GLN A 602 -34.35 -10.27 -15.77
C GLN A 602 -32.84 -10.26 -15.54
N LYS A 603 -32.07 -9.66 -16.46
CA LYS A 603 -30.60 -9.52 -16.33
C LYS A 603 -30.23 -8.69 -15.09
N PHE A 604 -31.02 -7.69 -14.74
CA PHE A 604 -30.89 -6.87 -13.53
C PHE A 604 -31.12 -7.69 -12.25
N ARG A 605 -32.18 -8.51 -12.21
CA ARG A 605 -32.44 -9.43 -11.08
C ARG A 605 -31.34 -10.47 -10.94
N GLU A 606 -30.97 -11.15 -12.02
CA GLU A 606 -29.86 -12.10 -12.03
C GLU A 606 -28.54 -11.43 -11.59
N SER A 607 -28.32 -10.16 -11.95
CA SER A 607 -27.12 -9.41 -11.52
C SER A 607 -27.12 -9.11 -10.03
N ILE A 608 -28.27 -8.77 -9.44
CA ILE A 608 -28.38 -8.53 -7.99
C ILE A 608 -28.33 -9.85 -7.21
N ASP A 609 -29.03 -10.88 -7.69
CA ASP A 609 -29.05 -12.21 -7.07
C ASP A 609 -27.66 -12.89 -7.10
N ASN A 610 -26.78 -12.48 -8.02
CA ASN A 610 -25.37 -12.89 -8.09
C ASN A 610 -24.42 -11.96 -7.29
N ASP A 611 -24.94 -11.07 -6.44
CA ASP A 611 -24.18 -10.15 -5.59
C ASP A 611 -23.16 -9.27 -6.34
N ILE A 612 -23.48 -8.78 -7.56
CA ILE A 612 -22.58 -7.87 -8.30
C ILE A 612 -22.19 -6.60 -7.52
N ILE A 613 -22.93 -6.26 -6.47
CA ILE A 613 -22.70 -5.07 -5.64
C ILE A 613 -22.47 -5.48 -4.16
N GLY A 614 -22.28 -6.77 -3.86
CA GLY A 614 -22.19 -7.27 -2.48
C GLY A 614 -20.80 -7.24 -1.85
N TYR A 615 -19.80 -6.64 -2.51
CA TYR A 615 -18.39 -6.83 -2.15
C TYR A 615 -17.73 -5.55 -1.66
N ASP A 616 -16.92 -5.65 -0.60
CA ASP A 616 -16.02 -4.56 -0.21
C ASP A 616 -14.93 -4.39 -1.26
N PHE A 617 -14.96 -3.25 -1.96
CA PHE A 617 -14.02 -2.99 -3.05
C PHE A 617 -12.65 -2.48 -2.54
N PRO A 618 -11.55 -2.83 -3.23
CA PRO A 618 -10.24 -2.23 -2.97
C PRO A 618 -10.24 -0.70 -3.11
N ARG A 619 -9.31 -0.04 -2.41
CA ARG A 619 -9.01 1.41 -2.51
C ARG A 619 -9.17 1.98 -3.91
N SER A 620 -8.45 1.41 -4.88
CA SER A 620 -8.39 1.91 -6.25
C SER A 620 -9.78 1.95 -6.89
N ILE A 621 -10.58 0.90 -6.70
CA ILE A 621 -11.96 0.83 -7.21
C ILE A 621 -12.84 1.87 -6.52
N ASN A 622 -12.71 2.08 -5.20
CA ASN A 622 -13.48 3.09 -4.47
C ASN A 622 -13.15 4.52 -4.90
N ILE A 623 -11.87 4.85 -5.12
CA ILE A 623 -11.42 6.15 -5.68
C ILE A 623 -12.07 6.37 -7.05
N TYR A 624 -11.96 5.39 -7.95
CA TYR A 624 -12.56 5.51 -9.30
C TYR A 624 -14.07 5.61 -9.23
N SER A 625 -14.72 4.90 -8.31
CA SER A 625 -16.17 4.94 -8.15
C SER A 625 -16.63 6.33 -7.75
N ARG A 626 -15.93 6.98 -6.80
CA ARG A 626 -16.19 8.38 -6.43
C ARG A 626 -16.03 9.30 -7.64
N GLU A 627 -14.89 9.25 -8.32
CA GLU A 627 -14.65 10.13 -9.48
C GLU A 627 -15.67 9.92 -10.61
N LEU A 628 -16.10 8.68 -10.84
CA LEU A 628 -17.13 8.36 -11.82
C LEU A 628 -18.49 8.91 -11.38
N ILE A 629 -18.90 8.73 -10.13
CA ILE A 629 -20.15 9.30 -9.59
C ILE A 629 -20.14 10.83 -9.72
N ASP A 630 -19.05 11.49 -9.32
CA ASP A 630 -18.89 12.96 -9.38
C ASP A 630 -19.01 13.50 -10.82
N SER A 631 -18.66 12.69 -11.81
CA SER A 631 -18.65 13.07 -13.22
C SER A 631 -19.87 12.62 -14.02
N LEU A 632 -20.84 11.94 -13.41
CA LEU A 632 -22.08 11.55 -14.08
C LEU A 632 -23.03 12.75 -14.23
N ASP A 633 -23.37 13.10 -15.47
CA ASP A 633 -24.41 14.07 -15.77
C ASP A 633 -25.68 13.39 -16.33
N PRO A 634 -26.86 13.47 -15.67
CA PRO A 634 -27.10 13.89 -14.29
C PRO A 634 -27.06 12.69 -13.31
N GLN A 635 -26.42 12.88 -12.14
CA GLN A 635 -26.39 11.94 -11.01
C GLN A 635 -27.78 11.42 -10.57
N LYS A 636 -28.87 12.10 -10.98
CA LYS A 636 -30.26 11.68 -10.78
C LYS A 636 -30.54 10.25 -11.26
N ASN A 637 -29.98 9.83 -12.39
CA ASN A 637 -30.18 8.45 -12.88
C ASN A 637 -29.44 7.44 -12.00
N PHE A 638 -28.28 7.80 -11.47
CA PHE A 638 -27.55 6.96 -10.53
C PHE A 638 -28.32 6.78 -9.21
N SER A 639 -28.82 7.87 -8.60
CA SER A 639 -29.66 7.79 -7.40
C SER A 639 -30.95 6.99 -7.65
N ARG A 640 -31.60 7.14 -8.82
CA ARG A 640 -32.75 6.30 -9.24
C ARG A 640 -32.39 4.82 -9.35
N GLY A 641 -31.20 4.53 -9.85
CA GLY A 641 -30.66 3.18 -9.94
C GLY A 641 -30.54 2.55 -8.56
N ILE A 642 -29.93 3.28 -7.62
CA ILE A 642 -29.81 2.84 -6.22
C ILE A 642 -31.19 2.60 -5.60
N GLU A 643 -32.12 3.53 -5.75
CA GLU A 643 -33.50 3.38 -5.24
C GLU A 643 -34.17 2.10 -5.77
N ARG A 644 -34.06 1.85 -7.09
CA ARG A 644 -34.63 0.65 -7.71
C ARG A 644 -34.00 -0.65 -7.20
N ILE A 645 -32.69 -0.65 -6.98
CA ILE A 645 -31.98 -1.82 -6.44
C ILE A 645 -32.41 -2.06 -5.00
N LEU A 646 -32.45 -1.02 -4.15
CA LEU A 646 -32.95 -1.12 -2.79
C LEU A 646 -34.39 -1.60 -2.74
N ASP A 647 -35.29 -1.06 -3.57
CA ASP A 647 -36.67 -1.50 -3.68
C ASP A 647 -36.81 -2.96 -4.09
N TYR A 648 -35.91 -3.45 -4.95
CA TYR A 648 -35.87 -4.86 -5.33
C TYR A 648 -35.41 -5.73 -4.17
N ILE A 649 -34.26 -5.42 -3.56
CA ILE A 649 -33.73 -6.12 -2.39
C ILE A 649 -34.81 -6.20 -1.32
N HIS A 650 -35.47 -5.08 -1.02
CA HIS A 650 -36.54 -5.01 -0.05
C HIS A 650 -37.78 -5.85 -0.35
N LYS A 651 -38.03 -6.22 -1.61
CA LYS A 651 -39.14 -7.11 -1.99
C LYS A 651 -38.72 -8.58 -1.95
N THR A 652 -37.44 -8.88 -2.08
CA THR A 652 -36.88 -10.25 -2.06
C THR A 652 -36.27 -10.65 -0.71
N SER A 653 -35.92 -9.69 0.15
CA SER A 653 -35.12 -9.86 1.38
C SER A 653 -35.87 -10.42 2.58
N GLU A 654 -37.14 -10.85 2.43
CA GLU A 654 -37.73 -11.70 3.46
C GLU A 654 -36.94 -13.02 3.62
N HIS A 655 -36.09 -13.43 2.65
CA HIS A 655 -35.46 -14.77 2.63
C HIS A 655 -33.93 -14.82 2.38
N SER A 656 -33.17 -13.72 2.25
CA SER A 656 -31.70 -13.80 2.05
C SER A 656 -30.87 -12.81 2.87
N GLU A 657 -29.97 -13.34 3.72
CA GLU A 657 -28.99 -12.55 4.48
C GLU A 657 -27.88 -11.96 3.59
N ASN A 658 -27.68 -12.55 2.40
CA ASN A 658 -26.59 -12.19 1.48
C ASN A 658 -26.67 -10.75 0.94
N LEU A 659 -27.87 -10.15 0.86
CA LEU A 659 -28.06 -8.84 0.21
C LEU A 659 -27.72 -7.62 1.08
N ALA A 660 -27.37 -7.82 2.35
CA ALA A 660 -27.12 -6.72 3.27
C ALA A 660 -25.82 -5.97 3.04
N GLN A 661 -24.80 -6.68 2.52
CA GLN A 661 -23.55 -6.06 2.09
C GLN A 661 -23.80 -5.15 0.88
N THR A 662 -24.69 -5.57 -0.02
CA THR A 662 -25.16 -4.73 -1.14
C THR A 662 -25.85 -3.46 -0.63
N GLU A 663 -26.72 -3.54 0.39
CA GLU A 663 -27.33 -2.33 0.98
C GLU A 663 -26.28 -1.36 1.54
N ASN A 664 -25.26 -1.87 2.26
CA ASN A 664 -24.18 -1.04 2.81
C ASN A 664 -23.44 -0.25 1.73
N ILE A 665 -23.03 -0.92 0.64
CA ILE A 665 -22.25 -0.23 -0.39
C ILE A 665 -23.10 0.76 -1.19
N LEU A 666 -24.40 0.50 -1.35
CA LEU A 666 -25.33 1.43 -1.98
C LEU A 666 -25.49 2.70 -1.14
N PHE A 667 -25.64 2.56 0.18
CA PHE A 667 -25.64 3.71 1.09
C PHE A 667 -24.31 4.46 1.06
N TYR A 668 -23.18 3.75 0.97
CA TYR A 668 -21.86 4.34 0.76
C TYR A 668 -21.79 5.18 -0.54
N PHE A 669 -22.29 4.66 -1.66
CA PHE A 669 -22.32 5.41 -2.91
C PHE A 669 -23.27 6.60 -2.88
N LEU A 670 -24.42 6.52 -2.18
CA LEU A 670 -25.29 7.68 -1.97
C LEU A 670 -24.57 8.82 -1.24
N GLY A 671 -23.69 8.48 -0.28
CA GLY A 671 -22.84 9.45 0.42
C GLY A 671 -21.81 10.18 -0.46
N ARG A 672 -21.64 9.75 -1.72
CA ARG A 672 -20.75 10.37 -2.73
C ARG A 672 -21.52 11.09 -3.83
N CYS A 673 -22.84 11.06 -3.81
CA CYS A 673 -23.65 11.90 -4.68
C CYS A 673 -23.60 13.36 -4.20
N SER A 674 -23.77 14.31 -5.12
CA SER A 674 -24.02 15.71 -4.79
C SER A 674 -25.30 15.82 -3.98
N ASN A 675 -25.33 16.72 -2.99
CA ASN A 675 -26.54 16.97 -2.20
C ASN A 675 -27.70 17.35 -3.13
N ASN A 676 -28.70 16.48 -3.18
CA ASN A 676 -29.92 16.71 -3.93
C ASN A 676 -31.10 16.04 -3.21
N GLU A 677 -32.29 16.59 -3.41
CA GLU A 677 -33.53 16.14 -2.77
C GLU A 677 -33.76 14.63 -2.90
N MET A 678 -33.43 14.05 -4.06
CA MET A 678 -33.62 12.63 -4.30
C MET A 678 -32.72 11.75 -3.42
N THR A 679 -31.45 12.12 -3.27
CA THR A 679 -30.50 11.39 -2.43
C THR A 679 -30.95 11.41 -0.98
N ASN A 680 -31.42 12.57 -0.51
CA ASN A 680 -31.94 12.74 0.85
C ASN A 680 -33.20 11.87 1.08
N ASN A 681 -34.16 11.89 0.13
CA ASN A 681 -35.38 11.07 0.21
C ASN A 681 -35.12 9.55 0.21
N ILE A 682 -34.04 9.08 -0.44
CA ILE A 682 -33.65 7.66 -0.41
C ILE A 682 -33.07 7.33 0.97
N LEU A 683 -32.18 8.17 1.49
CA LEU A 683 -31.55 7.96 2.78
C LEU A 683 -32.59 8.04 3.94
N ASP A 684 -33.59 8.92 3.86
CA ASP A 684 -34.62 9.06 4.92
C ASP A 684 -35.47 7.79 5.01
N ARG A 685 -35.94 7.28 3.87
CA ARG A 685 -36.69 6.01 3.82
C ARG A 685 -35.86 4.83 4.29
N ALA A 686 -34.56 4.80 3.95
CA ALA A 686 -33.66 3.75 4.41
C ALA A 686 -33.46 3.80 5.93
N ARG A 687 -33.31 5.01 6.50
CA ARG A 687 -33.20 5.24 7.95
C ARG A 687 -34.44 4.73 8.68
N GLU A 688 -35.62 5.25 8.33
CA GLU A 688 -36.89 4.90 9.00
C GLU A 688 -37.10 3.39 9.03
N ARG A 689 -36.71 2.71 7.95
CA ARG A 689 -36.81 1.25 7.83
C ARG A 689 -35.82 0.50 8.71
N ILE A 690 -34.59 0.98 8.84
CA ILE A 690 -33.60 0.37 9.74
C ILE A 690 -33.99 0.61 11.20
N GLU A 691 -34.48 1.80 11.53
CA GLU A 691 -34.99 2.13 12.86
C GLU A 691 -36.16 1.21 13.26
N ASP A 692 -37.14 1.03 12.37
CA ASP A 692 -38.26 0.07 12.56
C ASP A 692 -37.77 -1.38 12.74
N ARG A 693 -36.77 -1.81 11.97
CA ARG A 693 -36.18 -3.17 12.10
C ARG A 693 -35.40 -3.35 13.40
N LEU A 694 -34.66 -2.32 13.84
CA LEU A 694 -33.93 -2.34 15.12
C LEU A 694 -34.90 -2.35 16.31
N GLU A 695 -36.01 -1.62 16.23
CA GLU A 695 -37.04 -1.61 17.26
C GLU A 695 -37.72 -2.98 17.38
N LYS A 696 -38.12 -3.58 16.26
CA LYS A 696 -38.66 -4.95 16.23
C LYS A 696 -37.70 -6.00 16.81
N LEU A 697 -36.39 -5.87 16.54
CA LEU A 697 -35.40 -6.77 17.15
C LEU A 697 -35.27 -6.56 18.66
N LYS A 698 -35.33 -5.32 19.16
CA LYS A 698 -35.34 -5.05 20.61
C LYS A 698 -36.55 -5.69 21.29
N GLU A 699 -37.71 -5.74 20.64
CA GLU A 699 -38.89 -6.44 21.16
C GLU A 699 -38.73 -7.95 21.16
N LEU A 700 -38.10 -8.52 20.12
CA LEU A 700 -37.82 -9.96 20.02
C LEU A 700 -36.73 -10.43 20.99
N ASP A 701 -35.68 -9.64 21.21
CA ASP A 701 -34.60 -9.93 22.18
C ASP A 701 -35.13 -9.98 23.63
N LYS A 702 -36.22 -9.26 23.93
CA LYS A 702 -36.92 -9.36 25.24
C LYS A 702 -37.67 -10.68 25.43
N ILE A 703 -37.97 -11.40 24.34
CA ILE A 703 -38.76 -12.64 24.34
C ILE A 703 -37.86 -13.87 24.20
N GLN A 704 -36.73 -13.75 23.51
CA GLN A 704 -35.77 -14.83 23.27
C GLN A 704 -34.39 -14.43 23.80
N GLU A 705 -34.07 -14.86 25.03
CA GLU A 705 -32.71 -14.73 25.55
C GLU A 705 -31.74 -15.55 24.68
N HIS A 706 -30.87 -14.83 23.96
CA HIS A 706 -29.57 -15.32 23.46
C HIS A 706 -29.61 -16.34 22.32
N SER A 707 -30.14 -15.95 21.15
CA SER A 707 -29.77 -16.63 19.90
C SER A 707 -28.60 -15.91 19.21
N ASP A 708 -27.56 -16.65 18.82
CA ASP A 708 -26.42 -16.13 18.02
C ASP A 708 -26.89 -15.46 16.71
N PHE A 709 -28.04 -15.88 16.20
CA PHE A 709 -28.69 -15.33 15.02
C PHE A 709 -29.19 -13.89 15.24
N GLY A 710 -29.83 -13.61 16.38
CA GLY A 710 -30.30 -12.27 16.75
C GLY A 710 -29.15 -11.26 16.86
N ASN A 711 -28.03 -11.68 17.47
CA ASN A 711 -26.83 -10.85 17.59
C ASN A 711 -26.26 -10.44 16.22
N LYS A 712 -26.03 -11.41 15.31
CA LYS A 712 -25.50 -11.12 13.96
C LYS A 712 -26.37 -10.11 13.20
N LYS A 713 -27.69 -10.30 13.24
CA LYS A 713 -28.64 -9.42 12.57
C LYS A 713 -28.68 -8.02 13.17
N ARG A 714 -28.56 -7.89 14.50
CA ARG A 714 -28.44 -6.60 15.20
C ARG A 714 -27.19 -5.83 14.77
N ILE A 715 -26.03 -6.50 14.75
CA ILE A 715 -24.75 -5.92 14.33
C ILE A 715 -24.81 -5.42 12.88
N GLN A 716 -25.39 -6.23 11.99
CA GLN A 716 -25.59 -5.88 10.60
C GLN A 716 -26.45 -4.63 10.43
N LEU A 717 -27.57 -4.52 11.16
CA LEU A 717 -28.43 -3.33 11.11
C LEU A 717 -27.77 -2.08 11.69
N LYS A 718 -27.02 -2.21 12.79
CA LYS A 718 -26.25 -1.09 13.35
C LYS A 718 -25.16 -0.62 12.38
N THR A 719 -24.53 -1.55 11.67
CA THR A 719 -23.58 -1.26 10.59
C THR A 719 -24.23 -0.45 9.46
N GLN A 720 -25.44 -0.85 9.03
CA GLN A 720 -26.20 -0.11 8.01
C GLN A 720 -26.62 1.27 8.52
N TYR A 721 -27.10 1.38 9.76
CA TYR A 721 -27.45 2.65 10.39
C TYR A 721 -26.27 3.63 10.40
N ARG A 722 -25.09 3.15 10.84
CA ARG A 722 -23.85 3.93 10.80
C ARG A 722 -23.47 4.38 9.39
N THR A 723 -23.55 3.47 8.43
CA THR A 723 -23.24 3.74 7.01
C THR A 723 -24.13 4.88 6.49
N ILE A 724 -25.43 4.84 6.78
CA ILE A 724 -26.35 5.94 6.47
C ILE A 724 -25.92 7.23 7.17
N ALA A 725 -25.53 7.19 8.45
CA ALA A 725 -25.02 8.35 9.23
C ALA A 725 -23.86 9.05 8.57
N VAL A 726 -22.86 8.27 8.18
CA VAL A 726 -21.68 8.84 7.53
C VAL A 726 -22.01 9.37 6.14
N SER A 727 -22.86 8.67 5.37
CA SER A 727 -23.26 9.14 4.04
C SER A 727 -23.98 10.47 4.08
N TYR A 728 -24.88 10.65 5.02
CA TYR A 728 -25.60 11.89 5.27
C TYR A 728 -24.69 13.06 5.71
N MET A 729 -23.73 12.79 6.60
CA MET A 729 -22.72 13.77 6.99
C MET A 729 -21.87 14.18 5.78
N ALA A 730 -21.59 13.26 4.85
CA ALA A 730 -20.87 13.55 3.62
C ALA A 730 -21.68 14.44 2.65
N VAL A 731 -22.98 14.19 2.49
CA VAL A 731 -23.86 15.01 1.62
C VAL A 731 -24.40 16.28 2.30
N ARG A 732 -24.06 16.54 3.57
CA ARG A 732 -24.48 17.71 4.36
C ARG A 732 -26.00 17.92 4.40
N ALA A 733 -26.76 16.85 4.59
CA ALA A 733 -28.22 16.89 4.48
C ALA A 733 -29.00 16.35 5.70
N TRP A 734 -28.34 15.71 6.67
CA TRP A 734 -29.04 15.20 7.85
C TRP A 734 -29.44 16.36 8.78
N PRO A 735 -30.70 16.43 9.27
CA PRO A 735 -31.06 17.23 10.43
C PRO A 735 -30.04 17.11 11.58
N ALA A 736 -29.54 18.25 12.09
CA ALA A 736 -28.51 18.30 13.12
C ALA A 736 -28.84 17.39 14.32
N LYS A 737 -30.07 17.49 14.84
CA LYS A 737 -30.51 16.73 16.02
C LYS A 737 -30.30 15.22 15.92
N LEU A 738 -30.55 14.64 14.75
CA LEU A 738 -30.38 13.20 14.55
C LEU A 738 -28.91 12.80 14.42
N ILE A 739 -28.05 13.67 13.88
CA ILE A 739 -26.59 13.45 13.95
C ILE A 739 -26.14 13.49 15.40
N GLU A 740 -26.62 14.44 16.21
CA GLU A 740 -26.31 14.49 17.64
C GLU A 740 -26.70 13.20 18.34
N ASP A 741 -27.89 12.66 18.05
CA ASP A 741 -28.36 11.39 18.61
C ASP A 741 -27.50 10.20 18.13
N PHE A 742 -27.00 10.23 16.89
CA PHE A 742 -26.03 9.25 16.39
C PHE A 742 -24.67 9.36 17.10
N LEU A 743 -24.15 10.57 17.29
CA LEU A 743 -22.89 10.80 18.01
C LEU A 743 -23.01 10.39 19.48
N HIS A 744 -24.18 10.62 20.10
CA HIS A 744 -24.51 10.11 21.43
C HIS A 744 -24.46 8.59 21.48
N GLN A 745 -25.06 7.91 20.50
CA GLN A 745 -24.98 6.45 20.39
C GLN A 745 -23.55 5.96 20.19
N LEU A 746 -22.70 6.65 19.42
CA LEU A 746 -21.29 6.25 19.29
C LEU A 746 -20.54 6.30 20.62
N ILE A 747 -20.89 7.24 21.49
CA ILE A 747 -20.29 7.36 22.82
C ILE A 747 -20.83 6.28 23.76
N PHE A 748 -22.13 5.99 23.80
CA PHE A 748 -22.71 5.13 24.85
C PHE A 748 -23.08 3.71 24.40
N ASP A 749 -23.34 3.46 23.12
CA ASP A 749 -23.64 2.12 22.60
C ASP A 749 -22.34 1.39 22.25
N LYS A 750 -21.97 0.42 23.10
CA LYS A 750 -20.74 -0.40 22.96
C LYS A 750 -20.63 -1.05 21.58
N GLU A 751 -21.72 -1.55 21.02
CA GLU A 751 -21.69 -2.21 19.71
C GLU A 751 -21.49 -1.20 18.60
N MET A 752 -22.23 -0.09 18.62
CA MET A 752 -22.08 0.99 17.63
C MET A 752 -20.67 1.54 17.63
N ARG A 753 -20.09 1.73 18.83
CA ARG A 753 -18.71 2.18 18.98
C ARG A 753 -17.70 1.17 18.45
N SER A 754 -17.92 -0.13 18.72
CA SER A 754 -17.05 -1.18 18.20
C SER A 754 -17.09 -1.25 16.67
N ILE A 755 -18.29 -1.15 16.10
CA ILE A 755 -18.50 -1.05 14.64
C ILE A 755 -17.74 0.16 14.11
N ASP A 756 -17.91 1.34 14.70
CA ASP A 756 -17.29 2.58 14.21
C ASP A 756 -15.75 2.54 14.21
N ARG A 757 -15.15 1.97 15.26
CA ARG A 757 -13.69 1.72 15.35
C ARG A 757 -13.15 0.71 14.35
N GLY A 758 -14.02 -0.11 13.74
CA GLY A 758 -13.63 -1.11 12.74
C GLY A 758 -14.02 -0.74 11.30
N TYR A 759 -15.04 0.11 11.16
CA TYR A 759 -15.59 0.56 9.88
C TYR A 759 -14.85 1.74 9.25
N HIS A 760 -13.84 2.27 9.93
CA HIS A 760 -12.91 3.23 9.36
C HIS A 760 -12.23 2.71 8.10
N ARG A 761 -12.09 1.40 7.94
CA ARG A 761 -11.53 0.78 6.73
C ARG A 761 -12.41 0.95 5.47
N ILE A 762 -13.73 0.95 5.62
CA ILE A 762 -14.67 1.03 4.47
C ILE A 762 -15.00 2.49 4.11
N TYR A 763 -15.10 3.38 5.10
CA TYR A 763 -15.46 4.79 4.88
C TYR A 763 -14.29 5.78 4.95
N TYR A 764 -13.24 5.49 5.75
CA TYR A 764 -12.15 6.43 6.02
C TYR A 764 -10.91 6.32 5.13
N GLY A 765 -10.84 5.34 4.23
CA GLY A 765 -9.81 5.35 3.22
C GLY A 765 -10.01 4.23 2.22
N ASP A 766 -10.23 4.60 0.98
CA ASP A 766 -9.19 4.50 -0.04
C ASP A 766 -7.78 4.17 0.53
N GLU A 767 -7.54 3.06 1.22
CA GLU A 767 -6.26 2.48 1.74
C GLU A 767 -6.42 0.93 1.69
N GLN A 768 -5.33 0.15 1.73
CA GLN A 768 -5.23 -1.24 1.20
C GLN A 768 -6.42 -2.20 1.47
N PRO A 769 -6.75 -3.10 0.51
CA PRO A 769 -7.81 -4.09 0.69
C PRO A 769 -7.46 -5.05 1.84
N TYR A 770 -8.36 -5.13 2.81
CA TYR A 770 -8.32 -6.17 3.83
C TYR A 770 -8.97 -7.45 3.28
N LYS A 771 -8.38 -8.61 3.59
CA LYS A 771 -8.83 -9.93 3.08
C LYS A 771 -9.96 -10.54 3.89
N ASP A 772 -10.22 -10.03 5.08
CA ASP A 772 -11.17 -10.63 6.00
C ASP A 772 -12.52 -9.92 5.88
N LEU A 773 -13.54 -10.68 5.47
CA LEU A 773 -14.95 -10.29 5.27
C LEU A 773 -15.68 -9.91 6.57
N VAL A 774 -14.94 -9.60 7.64
CA VAL A 774 -15.48 -9.26 8.95
C VAL A 774 -14.99 -7.85 9.28
N PRO A 775 -15.91 -6.88 9.45
CA PRO A 775 -15.55 -5.60 10.04
C PRO A 775 -14.76 -5.84 11.32
N ASP A 776 -13.71 -5.05 11.53
CA ASP A 776 -12.72 -5.15 12.62
C ASP A 776 -13.29 -5.19 14.05
N CYS A 777 -14.60 -5.14 14.22
CA CYS A 777 -15.27 -5.25 15.51
C CYS A 777 -15.11 -6.61 16.20
N TYR A 778 -14.44 -7.60 15.59
CA TYR A 778 -14.28 -8.97 16.13
C TYR A 778 -12.88 -9.60 16.05
N CYS A 779 -11.90 -8.95 15.41
CA CYS A 779 -10.58 -9.56 15.16
C CYS A 779 -9.45 -8.76 15.82
N ASP A 780 -9.35 -8.82 17.15
CA ASP A 780 -8.12 -8.51 17.89
C ASP A 780 -7.08 -9.62 17.65
N SER A 781 -6.72 -9.87 16.39
CA SER A 781 -5.66 -10.82 16.08
C SER A 781 -4.32 -10.21 16.51
N GLU A 782 -3.53 -10.98 17.25
CA GLU A 782 -2.24 -10.53 17.82
C GLU A 782 -1.23 -10.06 16.77
N ASN A 783 -1.49 -10.33 15.48
CA ASN A 783 -0.59 -10.07 14.35
C ASN A 783 -1.02 -8.93 13.42
N SER A 784 -2.10 -8.21 13.73
CA SER A 784 -2.60 -7.12 12.88
C SER A 784 -1.90 -5.79 13.18
N ASP A 785 -1.20 -5.22 12.20
CA ASP A 785 -0.65 -3.86 12.28
C ASP A 785 -1.75 -2.81 12.02
N TRP A 786 -2.07 -2.03 13.04
CA TRP A 786 -3.13 -1.04 13.05
C TRP A 786 -2.68 0.36 12.64
N SER A 787 -1.38 0.56 12.40
CA SER A 787 -0.79 1.89 12.17
C SER A 787 -1.44 2.61 10.99
N ASN A 788 -1.74 1.89 9.90
CA ASN A 788 -2.38 2.46 8.71
C ASN A 788 -3.79 3.01 9.00
N SER A 789 -4.52 2.36 9.91
CA SER A 789 -5.86 2.80 10.31
C SER A 789 -5.84 4.11 11.08
N PHE A 790 -4.87 4.23 11.99
CA PHE A 790 -4.64 5.47 12.74
C PHE A 790 -4.18 6.59 11.81
N ILE A 791 -3.18 6.32 10.95
CA ILE A 791 -2.65 7.30 9.98
C ILE A 791 -3.76 7.84 9.06
N ALA A 792 -4.69 7.00 8.62
CA ALA A 792 -5.82 7.44 7.80
C ALA A 792 -6.78 8.36 8.57
N LEU A 793 -7.07 8.03 9.83
CA LEU A 793 -7.92 8.85 10.69
C LEU A 793 -7.26 10.20 11.02
N GLU A 794 -5.98 10.17 11.37
CA GLU A 794 -5.11 11.33 11.55
C GLU A 794 -5.13 12.22 10.29
N THR A 795 -4.86 11.63 9.12
CA THR A 795 -4.86 12.36 7.84
C THR A 795 -6.19 13.08 7.61
N ARG A 796 -7.33 12.45 7.92
CA ARG A 796 -8.64 13.09 7.75
C ARG A 796 -8.92 14.20 8.74
N ILE A 797 -8.51 14.04 9.99
CA ILE A 797 -8.62 15.12 10.98
C ILE A 797 -7.78 16.30 10.51
N LEU A 798 -6.55 16.05 10.05
CA LEU A 798 -5.68 17.07 9.47
C LEU A 798 -6.27 17.69 8.19
N GLU A 799 -6.94 16.92 7.33
CA GLU A 799 -7.64 17.45 6.16
C GLU A 799 -8.84 18.34 6.53
N GLU A 800 -9.61 17.98 7.56
CA GLU A 800 -10.69 18.86 8.05
C GLU A 800 -10.11 20.13 8.69
N PHE A 801 -8.99 20.04 9.42
CA PHE A 801 -8.26 21.22 9.87
C PHE A 801 -7.76 22.05 8.68
N GLN A 802 -7.22 21.42 7.65
CA GLN A 802 -6.71 22.11 6.45
C GLN A 802 -7.82 22.83 5.67
N ARG A 803 -9.03 22.28 5.64
CA ARG A 803 -10.19 22.97 5.06
C ARG A 803 -10.55 24.24 5.80
N ILE A 804 -10.19 24.33 7.07
CA ILE A 804 -10.34 25.51 7.90
C ILE A 804 -8.95 26.12 8.05
N ASN A 805 -8.39 26.62 6.95
CA ASN A 805 -6.97 26.96 6.73
C ASN A 805 -6.25 27.57 7.95
N ASP A 806 -6.91 28.46 8.68
CA ASP A 806 -6.37 29.12 9.87
C ASP A 806 -6.07 28.13 11.02
N ILE A 807 -6.89 27.10 11.20
CA ILE A 807 -6.76 26.10 12.28
C ILE A 807 -5.59 25.15 12.03
N TYR A 808 -5.34 24.76 10.78
CA TYR A 808 -4.30 23.76 10.47
C TYR A 808 -2.90 24.26 10.84
N GLU A 809 -2.58 25.50 10.46
CA GLU A 809 -1.28 26.11 10.81
C GLU A 809 -1.13 26.23 12.33
N GLN A 810 -2.20 26.65 13.02
CA GLN A 810 -2.22 26.78 14.47
C GLN A 810 -2.06 25.42 15.17
N PHE A 811 -2.70 24.37 14.67
CA PHE A 811 -2.56 23.01 15.20
C PHE A 811 -1.14 22.47 15.01
N GLN A 812 -0.48 22.77 13.88
CA GLN A 812 0.91 22.34 13.66
C GLN A 812 1.85 22.98 14.69
N ASP A 813 1.72 24.29 14.92
CA ASP A 813 2.55 25.06 15.86
C ASP A 813 2.15 24.88 17.33
N TYR A 814 1.01 24.25 17.60
CA TYR A 814 0.50 24.02 18.94
C TYR A 814 1.43 23.09 19.75
N ASP A 815 1.84 23.55 20.94
CA ASP A 815 2.65 22.82 21.92
C ASP A 815 1.97 22.91 23.29
N GLU A 816 1.52 21.76 23.81
CA GLU A 816 0.82 21.66 25.10
C GLU A 816 1.66 22.20 26.28
N SER A 817 2.99 22.17 26.18
CA SER A 817 3.88 22.64 27.25
C SER A 817 3.95 24.18 27.35
N ARG A 818 3.59 24.90 26.29
CA ARG A 818 3.69 26.37 26.22
C ARG A 818 2.41 27.10 26.62
N SER A 819 1.25 26.43 26.62
CA SER A 819 -0.06 27.06 26.82
C SER A 819 -0.47 27.31 28.28
N SER A 820 0.46 27.17 29.24
CA SER A 820 0.17 27.42 30.68
C SER A 820 0.47 28.85 31.14
N GLY A 821 0.97 29.75 30.27
CA GLY A 821 1.48 31.06 30.68
C GLY A 821 1.14 32.29 29.84
N SER A 822 0.65 32.17 28.60
CA SER A 822 0.14 33.30 27.83
C SER A 822 -1.19 32.94 27.18
N GLU A 823 -2.21 33.76 27.42
CA GLU A 823 -3.45 33.78 26.62
C GLU A 823 -3.08 34.22 25.19
N ASP A 824 -2.55 33.29 24.41
CA ASP A 824 -2.27 33.53 22.99
C ASP A 824 -3.58 33.70 22.23
N SER A 825 -3.58 34.74 21.40
CA SER A 825 -4.65 35.40 20.65
C SER A 825 -5.36 34.54 19.58
N LEU A 826 -5.76 33.32 19.93
CA LEU A 826 -6.43 32.40 19.02
C LEU A 826 -7.94 32.52 19.15
N GLU A 827 -8.61 32.85 18.04
CA GLU A 827 -10.07 32.91 17.98
C GLU A 827 -10.68 31.50 18.08
N LYS A 828 -11.81 31.39 18.79
CA LYS A 828 -12.56 30.13 18.86
C LYS A 828 -13.14 29.76 17.49
N PHE A 829 -13.18 28.47 17.19
CA PHE A 829 -13.72 27.97 15.92
C PHE A 829 -14.83 26.93 16.11
N ASP A 830 -15.81 26.92 15.21
CA ASP A 830 -16.92 25.98 15.28
C ASP A 830 -16.50 24.57 14.84
N VAL A 831 -16.71 23.57 15.71
CA VAL A 831 -16.33 22.18 15.45
C VAL A 831 -17.50 21.49 14.74
N SER A 832 -17.38 21.33 13.42
CA SER A 832 -18.43 20.67 12.64
C SER A 832 -18.77 19.26 13.15
N LEU A 833 -20.04 18.83 13.01
CA LEU A 833 -20.48 17.49 13.41
C LEU A 833 -19.66 16.35 12.79
N LYS A 834 -19.14 16.56 11.57
CA LYS A 834 -18.24 15.61 10.91
C LYS A 834 -16.89 15.51 11.63
N LEU A 835 -16.32 16.64 12.06
CA LEU A 835 -15.09 16.66 12.83
C LEU A 835 -15.32 16.04 14.22
N GLN A 836 -16.46 16.32 14.86
CA GLN A 836 -16.86 15.68 16.12
C GLN A 836 -16.95 14.16 15.98
N HIS A 837 -17.50 13.63 14.88
CA HIS A 837 -17.48 12.19 14.59
C HIS A 837 -16.05 11.63 14.53
N LEU A 838 -15.17 12.25 13.74
CA LEU A 838 -13.78 11.81 13.60
C LEU A 838 -13.04 11.80 14.95
N ILE A 839 -13.30 12.80 15.80
CA ILE A 839 -12.73 12.89 17.15
C ILE A 839 -13.26 11.76 18.03
N ILE A 840 -14.56 11.47 18.01
CA ILE A 840 -15.15 10.34 18.77
C ILE A 840 -14.50 9.03 18.32
N THR A 841 -14.36 8.80 17.02
CA THR A 841 -13.69 7.62 16.46
C THR A 841 -12.24 7.53 16.92
N LEU A 842 -11.48 8.63 16.90
CA LEU A 842 -10.07 8.68 17.33
C LEU A 842 -9.94 8.32 18.81
N VAL A 843 -10.70 9.00 19.65
CA VAL A 843 -10.67 8.84 21.10
C VAL A 843 -11.09 7.44 21.50
N SER A 844 -12.14 6.91 20.88
CA SER A 844 -12.60 5.53 21.05
C SER A 844 -11.56 4.50 20.60
N PHE A 845 -10.89 4.74 19.46
CA PHE A 845 -9.83 3.89 18.92
C PHE A 845 -8.64 3.85 19.89
N THR A 846 -8.18 5.01 20.36
CA THR A 846 -7.09 5.15 21.32
C THR A 846 -7.43 4.52 22.67
N GLU A 847 -8.60 4.82 23.24
CA GLU A 847 -9.06 4.26 24.52
C GLU A 847 -9.07 2.72 24.48
N SER A 848 -9.59 2.13 23.40
CA SER A 848 -9.69 0.67 23.27
C SER A 848 -8.35 -0.06 23.30
N ARG A 849 -7.30 0.57 22.76
CA ARG A 849 -5.96 -0.01 22.59
C ARG A 849 -5.03 0.35 23.74
N TYR A 850 -5.21 1.54 24.33
CA TYR A 850 -4.51 1.96 25.54
C TYR A 850 -4.79 1.04 26.73
N ASN A 851 -6.03 0.53 26.83
CA ASN A 851 -6.46 -0.35 27.94
C ASN A 851 -6.23 -1.85 27.68
N ALA A 852 -5.85 -2.23 26.46
CA ALA A 852 -5.45 -3.61 26.22
C ALA A 852 -4.12 -3.84 26.95
N LEU A 853 -4.06 -4.84 27.85
CA LEU A 853 -2.92 -5.18 28.73
C LEU A 853 -1.58 -5.51 27.99
N LYS A 854 -1.49 -5.30 26.67
CA LYS A 854 -0.34 -5.58 25.83
C LYS A 854 0.17 -4.27 25.21
N SER A 855 1.36 -3.87 25.62
CA SER A 855 2.05 -2.60 25.31
C SER A 855 2.36 -2.31 23.83
N ASN A 856 1.93 -3.16 22.89
CA ASN A 856 2.35 -3.09 21.49
C ASN A 856 1.23 -2.68 20.52
N PHE A 857 0.01 -2.38 21.00
CA PHE A 857 -1.13 -2.08 20.11
C PHE A 857 -1.30 -0.61 19.73
N ILE A 858 -0.64 0.31 20.44
CA ILE A 858 -0.64 1.74 20.15
C ILE A 858 0.72 2.34 20.52
N THR A 859 1.24 3.26 19.72
CA THR A 859 2.53 3.91 19.96
C THR A 859 2.37 5.19 20.80
N GLU A 860 3.44 5.63 21.47
CA GLU A 860 3.44 6.93 22.18
C GLU A 860 3.13 8.10 21.22
N GLU A 861 3.61 8.07 19.99
CA GLU A 861 3.30 9.08 18.96
C GLU A 861 1.80 9.18 18.67
N GLN A 862 1.09 8.05 18.62
CA GLN A 862 -0.36 7.99 18.41
C GLN A 862 -1.14 8.50 19.64
N ILE A 863 -0.64 8.19 20.86
CA ILE A 863 -1.21 8.71 22.10
C ILE A 863 -1.04 10.23 22.16
N ASP A 864 0.16 10.73 21.84
CA ASP A 864 0.47 12.16 21.84
C ASP A 864 -0.33 12.92 20.79
N PHE A 865 -0.52 12.38 19.59
CA PHE A 865 -1.43 12.96 18.61
C PHE A 865 -2.86 13.07 19.17
N THR A 866 -3.36 12.01 19.82
CA THR A 866 -4.69 12.01 20.43
C THR A 866 -4.80 13.06 21.55
N ARG A 867 -3.80 13.15 22.44
CA ARG A 867 -3.74 14.18 23.49
C ARG A 867 -3.74 15.59 22.90
N LYS A 868 -2.91 15.82 21.87
CA LYS A 868 -2.82 17.10 21.16
C LYS A 868 -4.17 17.52 20.58
N VAL A 869 -4.87 16.61 19.89
CA VAL A 869 -6.21 16.87 19.34
C VAL A 869 -7.22 17.17 20.45
N ILE A 870 -7.27 16.37 21.52
CA ILE A 870 -8.20 16.59 22.64
C ILE A 870 -7.96 17.97 23.26
N HIS A 871 -6.71 18.32 23.56
CA HIS A 871 -6.40 19.60 24.19
C HIS A 871 -6.77 20.75 23.26
N PHE A 872 -6.35 20.70 22.00
CA PHE A 872 -6.62 21.74 21.03
C PHE A 872 -8.12 22.00 20.85
N ILE A 873 -8.93 20.93 20.76
CA ILE A 873 -10.39 21.02 20.64
C ILE A 873 -11.05 21.57 21.90
N LEU A 874 -10.63 21.14 23.09
CA LEU A 874 -11.18 21.66 24.36
C LEU A 874 -10.81 23.12 24.62
N THR A 875 -9.68 23.60 24.10
CA THR A 875 -9.21 24.97 24.30
C THR A 875 -9.83 25.94 23.30
N TYR A 876 -9.85 25.60 22.01
CA TYR A 876 -10.21 26.52 20.93
C TYR A 876 -11.52 26.17 20.22
N GLY A 877 -12.04 24.95 20.38
CA GLY A 877 -13.30 24.54 19.77
C GLY A 877 -14.53 25.12 20.46
N GLN A 878 -15.55 25.47 19.68
CA GLN A 878 -16.91 25.78 20.12
C GLN A 878 -17.93 24.97 19.31
N GLY A 879 -19.20 24.94 19.75
CA GLY A 879 -20.24 24.12 19.12
C GLY A 879 -20.09 22.61 19.34
N ILE A 880 -19.21 22.21 20.27
CA ILE A 880 -19.01 20.81 20.66
C ILE A 880 -20.24 20.34 21.45
N LEU A 881 -20.72 19.13 21.15
CA LEU A 881 -21.80 18.53 21.93
C LEU A 881 -21.36 18.34 23.38
N VAL A 882 -22.26 18.66 24.32
CA VAL A 882 -21.98 18.58 25.77
C VAL A 882 -21.44 17.21 26.16
N ASP A 883 -22.06 16.14 25.67
CA ASP A 883 -21.61 14.77 25.96
C ASP A 883 -20.23 14.46 25.36
N LEU A 884 -19.90 15.01 24.18
CA LEU A 884 -18.57 14.87 23.60
C LEU A 884 -17.55 15.65 24.45
N GLU A 885 -17.83 16.90 24.79
CA GLU A 885 -16.92 17.72 25.61
C GLU A 885 -16.57 17.03 26.94
N GLN A 886 -17.57 16.46 27.61
CA GLN A 886 -17.34 15.72 28.85
C GLN A 886 -16.58 14.41 28.62
N TYR A 887 -16.87 13.69 27.53
CA TYR A 887 -16.10 12.51 27.15
C TYR A 887 -14.63 12.84 26.90
N LEU A 888 -14.34 13.94 26.19
CA LEU A 888 -12.98 14.41 25.94
C LEU A 888 -12.25 14.78 27.24
N LYS A 889 -12.93 15.47 28.17
CA LYS A 889 -12.37 15.79 29.50
C LYS A 889 -12.00 14.53 30.28
N LYS A 890 -12.87 13.52 30.26
CA LYS A 890 -12.61 12.21 30.88
C LYS A 890 -11.37 11.54 30.28
N ILE A 891 -11.29 11.47 28.95
CA ILE A 891 -10.16 10.81 28.28
C ILE A 891 -8.86 11.60 28.45
N LYS A 892 -8.91 12.93 28.46
CA LYS A 892 -7.76 13.78 28.79
C LYS A 892 -7.17 13.40 30.15
N LEU A 893 -8.04 13.24 31.17
CA LEU A 893 -7.63 12.84 32.51
C LEU A 893 -7.01 11.43 32.51
N ASP A 894 -7.66 10.48 31.85
CA ASP A 894 -7.22 9.09 31.86
C ASP A 894 -5.89 8.89 31.12
N LEU A 895 -5.70 9.54 29.96
CA LEU A 895 -4.45 9.48 29.21
C LEU A 895 -3.30 10.20 29.94
N HIS A 896 -3.58 11.24 30.71
CA HIS A 896 -2.53 11.96 31.45
C HIS A 896 -1.97 11.14 32.63
N ILE A 897 -2.84 10.43 33.36
CA ILE A 897 -2.48 9.68 34.57
C ILE A 897 -2.20 8.20 34.27
N GLY A 898 -2.56 7.73 33.06
CA GLY A 898 -2.48 6.33 32.66
C GLY A 898 -3.51 5.45 33.38
N ARG A 899 -4.74 5.95 33.47
CA ARG A 899 -5.85 5.25 34.12
C ARG A 899 -6.52 4.24 33.17
N THR A 900 -6.97 3.15 33.78
CA THR A 900 -7.77 2.08 33.17
C THR A 900 -9.09 1.90 33.91
N SER A 901 -9.98 1.04 33.39
CA SER A 901 -11.22 0.69 34.08
C SER A 901 -11.02 0.19 35.52
N TRP A 902 -9.89 -0.45 35.81
CA TRP A 902 -9.58 -0.93 37.16
C TRP A 902 -9.27 0.20 38.14
N ASN A 903 -8.75 1.33 37.67
CA ASN A 903 -8.51 2.49 38.54
C ASN A 903 -9.82 3.04 39.10
N PHE A 904 -10.90 3.03 38.30
CA PHE A 904 -12.23 3.39 38.79
C PHE A 904 -12.72 2.42 39.88
N ILE A 905 -12.58 1.11 39.68
CA ILE A 905 -12.94 0.11 40.70
C ILE A 905 -12.13 0.28 41.99
N ILE A 906 -10.84 0.57 41.87
CA ILE A 906 -9.97 0.85 43.03
C ILE A 906 -10.42 2.14 43.72
N ASP A 907 -10.79 3.18 42.98
CA ASP A 907 -11.26 4.44 43.57
C ASP A 907 -12.53 4.24 44.41
N LEU A 908 -13.38 3.23 44.12
CA LEU A 908 -14.54 2.90 44.97
C LEU A 908 -14.16 2.61 46.43
N TYR A 909 -12.96 2.09 46.70
CA TYR A 909 -12.49 1.85 48.07
C TYR A 909 -12.38 3.13 48.90
N ARG A 910 -12.28 4.30 48.27
CA ARG A 910 -12.19 5.59 48.98
C ARG A 910 -13.40 5.83 49.86
N LEU A 911 -14.60 5.39 49.46
CA LEU A 911 -15.82 5.54 50.27
C LEU A 911 -15.73 4.84 51.64
N LYS A 912 -14.92 3.78 51.76
CA LYS A 912 -14.67 3.09 53.05
C LYS A 912 -13.77 3.90 53.98
N TRP A 913 -13.02 4.86 53.45
CA TRP A 913 -12.05 5.67 54.20
C TRP A 913 -12.46 7.14 54.26
N THR A 914 -13.45 7.58 53.48
CA THR A 914 -14.06 8.90 53.59
C THR A 914 -14.95 8.92 54.83
N PRO A 915 -14.59 9.63 55.90
CA PRO A 915 -15.44 9.76 57.08
C PRO A 915 -16.63 10.67 56.77
N ARG A 916 -17.76 10.44 57.44
CA ARG A 916 -18.89 11.39 57.40
C ARG A 916 -18.52 12.69 58.13
N SER A 917 -18.17 13.71 57.35
CA SER A 917 -17.69 15.03 57.76
C SER A 917 -18.65 15.74 58.70
N GLY A 918 -19.96 15.46 58.59
CA GLY A 918 -20.98 16.00 59.49
C GLY A 918 -20.72 15.71 60.96
N TRP A 919 -20.13 14.57 61.30
CA TRP A 919 -19.79 14.20 62.67
C TRP A 919 -18.48 14.85 63.13
N ILE A 920 -17.50 14.95 62.24
CA ILE A 920 -16.22 15.64 62.52
C ILE A 920 -16.46 17.10 62.87
N LYS A 921 -17.32 17.80 62.11
CA LYS A 921 -17.65 19.21 62.35
C LYS A 921 -18.39 19.47 63.66
N ARG A 922 -18.99 18.43 64.25
CA ARG A 922 -19.66 18.50 65.55
C ARG A 922 -18.75 18.02 66.70
N GLU A 923 -17.43 17.98 66.45
CA GLU A 923 -16.38 17.66 67.44
C GLU A 923 -16.49 16.27 68.07
N ILE A 924 -17.27 15.35 67.46
CA ILE A 924 -17.42 13.98 67.96
C ILE A 924 -16.12 13.18 67.79
N GLN A 925 -15.21 13.63 66.92
CA GLN A 925 -13.92 12.99 66.65
C GLN A 925 -13.00 12.87 67.87
N GLU A 926 -13.08 13.79 68.84
CA GLU A 926 -12.23 13.77 70.04
C GLU A 926 -12.52 12.57 70.97
N PHE A 927 -13.64 11.88 70.77
CA PHE A 927 -14.09 10.75 71.60
C PHE A 927 -13.78 9.37 70.99
N PHE A 928 -13.14 9.31 69.82
CA PHE A 928 -12.89 8.07 69.10
C PHE A 928 -11.39 7.81 68.89
N ASP A 929 -10.90 6.65 69.35
CA ASP A 929 -9.66 6.07 68.81
C ASP A 929 -9.87 5.70 67.33
N PHE A 930 -8.79 5.74 66.53
CA PHE A 930 -8.76 5.41 65.09
C PHE A 930 -9.82 4.38 64.65
N GLY A 931 -10.78 4.80 63.80
CA GLY A 931 -11.68 3.88 63.07
C GLY A 931 -13.13 3.74 63.57
N ARG A 932 -13.72 4.73 64.27
CA ARG A 932 -15.10 4.63 64.80
C ARG A 932 -16.13 5.68 64.34
N ILE A 933 -15.73 6.70 63.59
CA ILE A 933 -16.72 7.52 62.85
C ILE A 933 -17.09 6.73 61.61
N GLU A 934 -18.40 6.59 61.38
CA GLU A 934 -18.89 5.92 60.18
C GLU A 934 -18.29 6.55 58.90
N SER A 935 -17.91 5.69 57.97
CA SER A 935 -17.54 6.09 56.63
C SER A 935 -18.79 6.35 55.77
N VAL A 936 -18.60 6.99 54.62
CA VAL A 936 -19.67 7.13 53.62
C VAL A 936 -20.21 5.76 53.19
N ALA A 937 -19.34 4.74 53.12
CA ALA A 937 -19.76 3.37 52.82
C ALA A 937 -20.63 2.77 53.94
N ASP A 938 -20.33 3.04 55.22
CA ASP A 938 -21.12 2.56 56.36
C ASP A 938 -22.53 3.17 56.36
N HIS A 939 -22.60 4.49 56.14
CA HIS A 939 -23.86 5.21 55.93
C HIS A 939 -24.67 4.62 54.75
N THR A 940 -24.01 4.45 53.61
CA THR A 940 -24.65 3.93 52.39
C THR A 940 -25.22 2.53 52.58
N ILE A 941 -24.49 1.61 53.23
CA ILE A 941 -25.00 0.24 53.43
C ILE A 941 -26.19 0.23 54.40
N LEU A 942 -26.16 1.05 55.46
CA LEU A 942 -27.24 1.10 56.43
C LEU A 942 -28.51 1.70 55.83
N THR A 943 -28.42 2.76 55.03
CA THR A 943 -29.60 3.31 54.33
C THR A 943 -30.26 2.26 53.42
N VAL A 944 -29.48 1.49 52.66
CA VAL A 944 -29.98 0.40 51.82
C VAL A 944 -30.65 -0.70 52.66
N TRP A 945 -30.09 -1.07 53.81
CA TRP A 945 -30.69 -2.04 54.72
C TRP A 945 -31.98 -1.53 55.36
N LEU A 946 -32.03 -0.28 55.79
CA LEU A 946 -33.26 0.34 56.28
C LEU A 946 -34.35 0.31 55.22
N ALA A 947 -34.01 0.64 53.96
CA ALA A 947 -34.95 0.49 52.86
C ALA A 947 -35.38 -0.96 52.62
N GLN A 948 -34.45 -1.92 52.71
CA GLN A 948 -34.75 -3.34 52.53
C GLN A 948 -35.68 -3.90 53.61
N PHE A 949 -35.48 -3.53 54.88
CA PHE A 949 -36.20 -4.11 56.01
C PHE A 949 -37.46 -3.32 56.40
N LEU A 950 -37.45 -2.00 56.27
CA LEU A 950 -38.51 -1.15 56.82
C LEU A 950 -39.50 -0.64 55.77
N LEU A 951 -39.10 -0.51 54.50
CA LEU A 951 -40.05 -0.12 53.46
C LEU A 951 -40.91 -1.31 53.02
N PRO A 952 -42.22 -1.11 52.83
CA PRO A 952 -43.10 -2.18 52.37
C PRO A 952 -42.85 -2.50 50.89
N THR A 953 -43.21 -3.71 50.44
CA THR A 953 -43.08 -4.07 49.02
C THR A 953 -44.01 -3.22 48.13
N ASN A 954 -45.20 -2.88 48.65
CA ASN A 954 -46.19 -1.98 48.03
C ASN A 954 -46.64 -0.95 49.07
N ILE A 955 -46.95 0.27 48.65
CA ILE A 955 -47.55 1.30 49.52
C ILE A 955 -49.08 1.18 49.42
N GLU A 956 -49.83 1.51 50.47
CA GLU A 956 -51.30 1.31 50.52
C GLU A 956 -52.06 1.96 49.34
N GLN A 957 -53.04 1.22 48.83
CA GLN A 957 -53.98 1.66 47.78
C GLN A 957 -54.83 2.83 48.30
N ASN A 958 -54.77 3.97 47.59
CA ASN A 958 -55.40 5.30 47.83
C ASN A 958 -54.41 6.45 48.07
N SER A 959 -53.10 6.20 48.07
CA SER A 959 -52.14 7.30 47.91
C SER A 959 -51.99 7.65 46.41
N ALA A 960 -51.76 8.93 46.07
CA ALA A 960 -51.54 9.37 44.69
C ALA A 960 -50.27 8.76 44.03
N TYR A 961 -49.55 7.90 44.74
CA TYR A 961 -48.19 7.44 44.47
C TYR A 961 -48.08 5.93 44.12
N ASP A 962 -49.18 5.18 44.23
CA ASP A 962 -49.21 3.71 44.13
C ASP A 962 -48.66 3.16 42.79
N ARG A 963 -48.73 3.95 41.70
CA ARG A 963 -48.22 3.54 40.38
C ARG A 963 -46.75 3.85 40.13
N GLU A 964 -46.11 4.69 40.94
CA GLU A 964 -44.74 5.19 40.70
C GLU A 964 -43.72 4.62 41.72
N TYR A 965 -44.19 4.19 42.89
CA TYR A 965 -43.33 3.59 43.91
C TYR A 965 -42.72 2.26 43.45
N ASN A 966 -41.41 2.12 43.61
CA ASN A 966 -40.69 0.88 43.39
C ASN A 966 -39.59 0.73 44.45
N LYS A 967 -39.77 -0.23 45.37
CA LYS A 967 -38.81 -0.54 46.44
C LYS A 967 -37.41 -0.86 45.91
N ALA A 968 -37.29 -1.59 44.81
CA ALA A 968 -35.99 -1.89 44.21
C ALA A 968 -35.30 -0.60 43.75
N LYS A 969 -36.04 0.29 43.07
CA LYS A 969 -35.50 1.57 42.62
C LYS A 969 -35.04 2.47 43.76
N VAL A 970 -35.77 2.51 44.88
CA VAL A 970 -35.35 3.25 46.08
C VAL A 970 -34.01 2.73 46.61
N LYS A 971 -33.82 1.41 46.67
CA LYS A 971 -32.55 0.80 47.08
C LYS A 971 -31.42 1.11 46.10
N ASP A 972 -31.70 1.07 44.80
CA ASP A 972 -30.70 1.38 43.77
C ASP A 972 -30.24 2.85 43.89
N ILE A 973 -31.19 3.78 44.11
CA ILE A 973 -30.86 5.18 44.37
C ILE A 973 -29.98 5.31 45.63
N LEU A 974 -30.39 4.70 46.75
CA LEU A 974 -29.63 4.73 48.00
C LEU A 974 -28.24 4.10 47.89
N THR A 975 -28.06 3.08 47.05
CA THR A 975 -26.76 2.44 46.85
C THR A 975 -25.72 3.40 46.25
N PHE A 976 -26.17 4.40 45.49
CA PHE A 976 -25.28 5.29 44.73
C PHE A 976 -25.48 6.79 45.01
N HIS A 977 -26.32 7.17 45.96
CA HIS A 977 -26.67 8.59 46.16
C HIS A 977 -25.45 9.48 46.52
N ASP A 978 -24.53 8.96 47.33
CA ASP A 978 -23.28 9.64 47.74
C ASP A 978 -22.06 9.17 46.91
N PHE A 979 -22.29 8.56 45.75
CA PHE A 979 -21.22 7.96 44.95
C PHE A 979 -20.21 8.99 44.40
N THR A 980 -20.58 10.27 44.29
CA THR A 980 -19.64 11.33 43.91
C THR A 980 -18.56 11.59 44.96
N GLU A 981 -18.81 11.20 46.22
CA GLU A 981 -17.91 11.42 47.36
C GLU A 981 -16.61 10.60 47.27
N ILE A 982 -16.52 9.66 46.33
CA ILE A 982 -15.28 9.01 45.90
C ILE A 982 -14.19 10.05 45.60
N TYR A 983 -14.56 11.15 44.93
CA TYR A 983 -13.64 12.18 44.46
C TYR A 983 -13.81 13.51 45.18
N THR A 984 -15.02 13.83 45.65
CA THR A 984 -15.30 15.11 46.31
C THR A 984 -15.07 15.08 47.82
N GLY A 985 -15.06 13.87 48.43
CA GLY A 985 -15.27 13.71 49.86
C GLY A 985 -16.71 14.06 50.28
N ASP A 986 -17.03 13.84 51.56
CA ASP A 986 -18.32 14.23 52.15
C ASP A 986 -18.37 15.76 52.33
N LEU A 987 -19.05 16.41 51.37
CA LEU A 987 -19.22 17.86 51.31
C LEU A 987 -20.48 18.26 52.08
N ILE A 988 -20.36 19.16 53.07
CA ILE A 988 -21.50 19.62 53.88
C ILE A 988 -21.99 21.01 53.42
N PRO A 989 -23.06 21.13 52.62
CA PRO A 989 -23.42 22.40 51.99
C PRO A 989 -23.83 23.47 53.02
N HIS A 990 -24.36 23.09 54.18
CA HIS A 990 -24.82 24.05 55.20
C HIS A 990 -23.68 24.88 55.82
N TYR A 991 -22.43 24.43 55.73
CA TYR A 991 -21.25 25.16 56.21
C TYR A 991 -20.52 25.93 55.10
N MET A 992 -21.08 25.94 53.89
CA MET A 992 -20.48 26.59 52.73
C MET A 992 -21.17 27.92 52.43
N ASP A 993 -20.38 28.92 52.05
CA ASP A 993 -20.90 30.14 51.44
C ASP A 993 -21.44 29.87 50.02
N ILE A 994 -22.09 30.85 49.40
CA ILE A 994 -22.71 30.70 48.07
C ILE A 994 -21.65 30.36 46.98
N SER A 995 -20.45 30.94 47.06
CA SER A 995 -19.37 30.68 46.10
C SER A 995 -18.85 29.25 46.25
N GLN A 996 -18.67 28.79 47.48
CA GLN A 996 -18.25 27.43 47.82
C GLN A 996 -19.31 26.41 47.40
N LYS A 997 -20.60 26.68 47.64
CA LYS A 997 -21.71 25.84 47.15
C LYS A 997 -21.71 25.71 45.63
N ASN A 998 -21.50 26.81 44.91
CA ASN A 998 -21.44 26.78 43.45
C ASN A 998 -20.24 25.95 42.95
N LYS A 999 -19.07 26.09 43.59
CA LYS A 999 -17.88 25.28 43.26
C LYS A 999 -18.09 23.80 43.57
N ALA A 1000 -18.69 23.48 44.71
CA ALA A 1000 -19.04 22.12 45.10
C ALA A 1000 -20.04 21.48 44.13
N GLY A 1001 -21.08 22.23 43.71
CA GLY A 1001 -22.04 21.78 42.72
C GLY A 1001 -21.40 21.50 41.35
N LEU A 1002 -20.52 22.39 40.88
CA LEU A 1002 -19.75 22.19 39.65
C LEU A 1002 -18.85 20.95 39.74
N LEU A 1003 -18.15 20.77 40.87
CA LEU A 1003 -17.29 19.61 41.10
C LEU A 1003 -18.11 18.31 41.11
N ASN A 1004 -19.24 18.27 41.80
CA ASN A 1004 -20.14 17.12 41.81
C ASN A 1004 -20.63 16.78 40.40
N GLN A 1005 -21.03 17.79 39.62
CA GLN A 1005 -21.45 17.58 38.23
C GLN A 1005 -20.31 17.00 37.38
N MET A 1006 -19.10 17.55 37.50
CA MET A 1006 -17.92 17.03 36.79
C MET A 1006 -17.61 15.57 37.16
N VAL A 1007 -17.75 15.22 38.43
CA VAL A 1007 -17.53 13.84 38.92
C VAL A 1007 -18.63 12.90 38.42
N LEU A 1008 -19.89 13.33 38.44
CA LEU A 1008 -21.00 12.56 37.88
C LEU A 1008 -20.80 12.28 36.40
N ASP A 1009 -20.42 13.30 35.63
CA ASP A 1009 -20.10 13.15 34.22
C ASP A 1009 -18.92 12.18 34.06
N TYR A 1010 -17.83 12.32 34.83
CA TYR A 1010 -16.71 11.38 34.81
C TYR A 1010 -17.13 9.92 35.06
N ILE A 1011 -18.02 9.68 36.05
CA ILE A 1011 -18.57 8.35 36.37
C ILE A 1011 -19.43 7.83 35.22
N ARG A 1012 -20.30 8.66 34.65
CA ARG A 1012 -21.15 8.32 33.52
C ARG A 1012 -20.32 7.78 32.35
N PHE A 1013 -19.23 8.46 32.00
CA PHE A 1013 -18.35 8.04 30.92
C PHE A 1013 -17.43 6.85 31.27
N GLN A 1014 -17.44 6.29 32.49
CA GLN A 1014 -16.70 5.05 32.76
C GLN A 1014 -17.26 3.85 31.98
N GLU A 1015 -18.54 3.88 31.59
CA GLU A 1015 -19.18 2.88 30.73
C GLU A 1015 -18.59 2.85 29.31
N THR A 1016 -17.71 3.80 28.97
CA THR A 1016 -16.96 3.74 27.73
C THR A 1016 -15.95 2.60 27.73
N TYR A 1017 -15.47 2.16 28.90
CA TYR A 1017 -14.59 1.02 28.99
C TYR A 1017 -15.31 -0.31 28.71
N ALA A 1018 -14.67 -1.20 27.93
CA ALA A 1018 -15.30 -2.42 27.44
C ALA A 1018 -15.82 -3.39 28.53
N ASN A 1019 -15.24 -3.33 29.73
CA ASN A 1019 -15.54 -4.24 30.85
C ASN A 1019 -16.31 -3.57 32.00
N LEU A 1020 -16.79 -2.33 31.81
CA LEU A 1020 -17.60 -1.62 32.80
C LEU A 1020 -19.00 -1.38 32.24
N HIS A 1021 -20.01 -1.62 33.06
CA HIS A 1021 -21.42 -1.56 32.69
C HIS A 1021 -22.22 -0.89 33.80
N GLY A 1022 -23.30 -0.19 33.43
CA GLY A 1022 -24.27 0.34 34.38
C GLY A 1022 -23.89 1.68 35.04
N THR A 1023 -22.76 2.30 34.69
CA THR A 1023 -22.38 3.60 35.29
C THR A 1023 -23.24 4.76 34.77
N ASN A 1024 -23.87 4.65 33.61
CA ASN A 1024 -24.90 5.60 33.19
C ASN A 1024 -26.19 5.46 34.02
N GLU A 1025 -26.57 4.25 34.44
CA GLU A 1025 -27.71 4.09 35.36
C GLU A 1025 -27.41 4.69 36.74
N ILE A 1026 -26.18 4.50 37.24
CA ILE A 1026 -25.68 5.16 38.44
C ILE A 1026 -25.81 6.68 38.31
N TYR A 1027 -25.33 7.26 37.21
CA TYR A 1027 -25.47 8.69 36.93
C TYR A 1027 -26.92 9.17 36.99
N LEU A 1028 -27.85 8.45 36.35
CA LEU A 1028 -29.28 8.80 36.35
C LEU A 1028 -29.88 8.73 37.76
N ASN A 1029 -29.48 7.75 38.57
CA ASN A 1029 -29.92 7.61 39.96
C ASN A 1029 -29.42 8.77 40.83
N CYS A 1030 -28.14 9.13 40.72
CA CYS A 1030 -27.58 10.27 41.44
C CYS A 1030 -28.25 11.58 41.02
N LEU A 1031 -28.55 11.74 39.72
CA LEU A 1031 -29.22 12.92 39.20
C LEU A 1031 -30.66 13.04 39.72
N ASP A 1032 -31.43 11.95 39.71
CA ASP A 1032 -32.79 11.93 40.30
C ASP A 1032 -32.76 12.21 41.80
N PHE A 1033 -31.79 11.65 42.53
CA PHE A 1033 -31.57 11.96 43.94
C PHE A 1033 -31.27 13.45 44.18
N ALA A 1034 -30.38 14.04 43.37
CA ALA A 1034 -30.04 15.46 43.48
C ALA A 1034 -31.25 16.37 43.25
N LYS A 1035 -32.15 16.04 42.31
CA LYS A 1035 -33.40 16.80 42.06
C LYS A 1035 -34.31 16.88 43.28
N SER A 1036 -34.29 15.90 44.18
CA SER A 1036 -35.09 15.90 45.42
C SER A 1036 -34.73 17.04 46.39
N THR A 1037 -33.58 17.70 46.20
CA THR A 1037 -33.13 18.81 47.04
C THR A 1037 -33.71 20.17 46.63
N LEU A 1038 -34.24 20.31 45.40
CA LEU A 1038 -34.78 21.56 44.89
C LEU A 1038 -36.16 21.84 45.51
N GLN A 1039 -36.28 22.95 46.24
CA GLN A 1039 -37.57 23.41 46.75
C GLN A 1039 -38.39 23.95 45.57
N SER A 1040 -39.32 23.12 45.10
CA SER A 1040 -40.52 23.46 44.31
C SER A 1040 -40.60 24.91 43.80
N ASN A 1041 -39.88 25.20 42.73
CA ASN A 1041 -40.26 26.13 41.68
C ASN A 1041 -39.36 25.81 40.48
N GLU A 1042 -40.01 25.53 39.35
CA GLU A 1042 -39.45 25.32 38.00
C GLU A 1042 -39.19 23.86 37.54
N LEU A 1043 -40.14 23.43 36.69
CA LEU A 1043 -40.06 22.53 35.54
C LEU A 1043 -39.95 21.00 35.72
N GLU A 1044 -39.37 20.43 36.79
CA GLU A 1044 -39.38 18.96 36.99
C GLU A 1044 -39.55 18.56 38.47
N LYS A 1045 -40.60 17.77 38.78
CA LYS A 1045 -40.81 17.24 40.14
C LYS A 1045 -39.89 16.03 40.38
N PRO A 1046 -39.28 15.88 41.57
CA PRO A 1046 -38.50 14.68 41.89
C PRO A 1046 -39.41 13.44 41.91
N SER A 1047 -38.86 12.29 41.52
CA SER A 1047 -39.61 11.03 41.58
C SER A 1047 -39.97 10.70 43.03
N ILE A 1048 -41.07 9.97 43.23
CA ILE A 1048 -41.42 9.52 44.59
C ILE A 1048 -40.32 8.63 45.19
N ASN A 1049 -39.62 7.86 44.35
CA ASN A 1049 -38.55 6.97 44.76
C ASN A 1049 -37.33 7.75 45.26
N SER A 1050 -36.92 8.82 44.56
CA SER A 1050 -35.82 9.68 45.01
C SER A 1050 -36.18 10.48 46.27
N GLN A 1051 -37.44 10.92 46.41
CA GLN A 1051 -37.91 11.56 47.64
C GLN A 1051 -37.90 10.61 48.84
N ILE A 1052 -38.34 9.35 48.68
CA ILE A 1052 -38.28 8.35 49.76
C ILE A 1052 -36.82 8.01 50.10
N ALA A 1053 -35.95 7.83 49.09
CA ALA A 1053 -34.52 7.61 49.30
C ALA A 1053 -33.90 8.74 50.13
N ARG A 1054 -34.18 10.01 49.79
CA ARG A 1054 -33.69 11.17 50.53
C ARG A 1054 -34.17 11.23 51.98
N ASP A 1055 -35.39 10.78 52.23
CA ASP A 1055 -35.92 10.71 53.58
C ASP A 1055 -35.29 9.57 54.40
N ILE A 1056 -34.98 8.43 53.77
CA ILE A 1056 -34.23 7.33 54.40
C ILE A 1056 -32.79 7.76 54.72
N ASP A 1057 -32.11 8.48 53.83
CA ASP A 1057 -30.79 9.09 54.06
C ASP A 1057 -30.80 9.95 55.35
N LYS A 1058 -31.81 10.82 55.52
CA LYS A 1058 -31.96 11.60 56.77
C LYS A 1058 -32.35 10.76 57.98
N PHE A 1059 -33.21 9.77 57.80
CA PHE A 1059 -33.66 8.89 58.89
C PHE A 1059 -32.52 8.04 59.43
N GLU A 1060 -31.62 7.58 58.56
CA GLU A 1060 -30.40 6.88 58.96
C GLU A 1060 -29.51 7.79 59.82
N ASN A 1061 -29.26 9.03 59.39
CA ASN A 1061 -28.47 9.99 60.17
C ASN A 1061 -29.10 10.23 61.56
N LEU A 1062 -30.43 10.19 61.67
CA LEU A 1062 -31.14 10.29 62.95
C LEU A 1062 -30.90 9.06 63.83
N ILE A 1063 -30.96 7.85 63.26
CA ILE A 1063 -30.64 6.61 64.00
C ILE A 1063 -29.18 6.66 64.48
N GLN A 1064 -28.26 7.06 63.62
CA GLN A 1064 -26.84 7.15 63.95
C GLN A 1064 -26.56 8.18 65.05
N LEU A 1065 -27.24 9.34 65.03
CA LEU A 1065 -27.19 10.33 66.11
C LEU A 1065 -27.56 9.70 67.47
N HIS A 1066 -28.61 8.88 67.49
CA HIS A 1066 -29.05 8.19 68.69
C HIS A 1066 -28.08 7.08 69.12
N ILE A 1067 -27.49 6.34 68.17
CA ILE A 1067 -26.44 5.35 68.44
C ILE A 1067 -25.23 6.01 69.10
N TYR A 1068 -24.73 7.13 68.55
CA TYR A 1068 -23.62 7.85 69.17
C TYR A 1068 -23.96 8.37 70.57
N LEU A 1069 -25.18 8.87 70.79
CA LEU A 1069 -25.61 9.27 72.14
C LEU A 1069 -25.63 8.10 73.13
N ILE A 1070 -26.04 6.90 72.70
CA ILE A 1070 -26.06 5.73 73.61
C ILE A 1070 -24.65 5.27 73.96
N PHE A 1071 -23.79 5.07 72.95
CA PHE A 1071 -22.46 4.52 73.17
C PHE A 1071 -21.48 5.55 73.74
N TYR A 1072 -21.74 6.84 73.51
CA TYR A 1072 -20.90 7.96 73.93
C TYR A 1072 -21.76 9.09 74.51
N PRO A 1073 -22.38 8.90 75.68
CA PRO A 1073 -23.38 9.83 76.25
C PRO A 1073 -22.85 11.24 76.55
N ASN A 1074 -21.52 11.43 76.55
CA ASN A 1074 -20.89 12.73 76.77
C ASN A 1074 -20.32 13.36 75.47
N SER A 1075 -20.44 12.69 74.31
CA SER A 1075 -19.84 13.17 73.06
C SER A 1075 -20.71 14.15 72.28
N ILE A 1076 -21.99 14.29 72.64
CA ILE A 1076 -22.94 15.20 71.98
C ILE A 1076 -23.72 15.94 73.05
N SER A 1077 -23.67 17.29 73.04
CA SER A 1077 -24.44 18.09 73.98
C SER A 1077 -25.94 18.04 73.66
N GLU A 1078 -26.79 18.21 74.68
CA GLU A 1078 -28.25 18.20 74.51
C GLU A 1078 -28.73 19.26 73.50
N SER A 1079 -28.07 20.42 73.44
CA SER A 1079 -28.40 21.45 72.45
C SER A 1079 -28.10 21.02 71.02
N VAL A 1080 -26.94 20.40 70.77
CA VAL A 1080 -26.53 19.91 69.44
C VAL A 1080 -27.41 18.74 69.02
N PHE A 1081 -27.74 17.84 69.95
CA PHE A 1081 -28.67 16.75 69.70
C PHE A 1081 -30.04 17.26 69.27
N ASN A 1082 -30.65 18.16 70.05
CA ASN A 1082 -31.99 18.69 69.77
C ASN A 1082 -32.02 19.49 68.46
N GLU A 1083 -31.01 20.31 68.18
CA GLU A 1083 -30.91 21.05 66.93
C GLU A 1083 -30.86 20.09 65.73
N PHE A 1084 -29.99 19.08 65.79
CA PHE A 1084 -29.78 18.19 64.67
C PHE A 1084 -30.94 17.21 64.47
N SER A 1085 -31.49 16.64 65.55
CA SER A 1085 -32.65 15.76 65.48
C SER A 1085 -33.87 16.48 64.90
N THR A 1086 -34.12 17.71 65.34
CA THR A 1086 -35.25 18.52 64.84
C THR A 1086 -35.05 18.84 63.36
N ASN A 1087 -33.83 19.25 62.97
CA ASN A 1087 -33.53 19.51 61.56
C ASN A 1087 -33.73 18.28 60.67
N LEU A 1088 -33.32 17.10 61.12
CA LEU A 1088 -33.52 15.86 60.36
C LEU A 1088 -35.01 15.52 60.22
N ILE A 1089 -35.78 15.59 61.31
CA ILE A 1089 -37.21 15.23 61.35
C ILE A 1089 -38.04 16.19 60.48
N ASP A 1090 -37.84 17.50 60.61
CA ASP A 1090 -38.62 18.52 59.88
C ASP A 1090 -38.43 18.43 58.35
N ASN A 1091 -37.31 17.85 57.93
CA ASN A 1091 -36.93 17.74 56.53
C ASN A 1091 -37.39 16.43 55.87
N ILE A 1092 -38.09 15.55 56.59
CA ILE A 1092 -38.67 14.30 56.04
C ILE A 1092 -40.04 14.60 55.43
N ARG A 1093 -40.23 14.26 54.15
CA ARG A 1093 -41.42 14.68 53.38
C ARG A 1093 -42.43 13.57 53.14
N SER A 1094 -41.98 12.35 52.89
CA SER A 1094 -42.80 11.18 52.57
C SER A 1094 -43.51 10.63 53.80
N ASP A 1095 -44.79 10.29 53.63
CA ASP A 1095 -45.62 9.79 54.73
C ASP A 1095 -45.15 8.43 55.25
N VAL A 1096 -44.56 7.61 54.37
CA VAL A 1096 -44.01 6.30 54.75
C VAL A 1096 -42.84 6.46 55.73
N VAL A 1097 -41.89 7.37 55.46
CA VAL A 1097 -40.74 7.56 56.35
C VAL A 1097 -41.12 8.35 57.60
N LYS A 1098 -42.06 9.31 57.52
CA LYS A 1098 -42.60 9.98 58.72
C LYS A 1098 -43.15 9.00 59.75
N ARG A 1099 -43.85 7.95 59.30
CA ARG A 1099 -44.32 6.88 60.20
C ARG A 1099 -43.16 6.15 60.86
N LEU A 1100 -42.16 5.73 60.08
CA LEU A 1100 -40.96 5.05 60.61
C LEU A 1100 -40.22 5.90 61.65
N VAL A 1101 -40.06 7.20 61.39
CA VAL A 1101 -39.39 8.15 62.30
C VAL A 1101 -40.15 8.28 63.61
N ARG A 1102 -41.48 8.42 63.54
CA ARG A 1102 -42.33 8.47 64.74
C ARG A 1102 -42.20 7.18 65.54
N ASP A 1103 -42.36 6.03 64.89
CA ASP A 1103 -42.32 4.72 65.54
C ASP A 1103 -40.94 4.46 66.18
N PHE A 1104 -39.84 4.83 65.51
CA PHE A 1104 -38.48 4.77 66.07
C PHE A 1104 -38.29 5.72 67.26
N THR A 1105 -38.76 6.97 67.15
CA THR A 1105 -38.60 7.99 68.20
C THR A 1105 -39.40 7.61 69.45
N GLU A 1106 -40.60 7.06 69.29
CA GLU A 1106 -41.41 6.52 70.39
C GLU A 1106 -40.71 5.32 71.05
N TRP A 1107 -40.25 4.36 70.26
CA TRP A 1107 -39.50 3.20 70.75
C TRP A 1107 -38.24 3.61 71.51
N PHE A 1108 -37.46 4.55 70.97
CA PHE A 1108 -36.21 5.01 71.58
C PHE A 1108 -36.48 5.72 72.92
N ASN A 1109 -37.45 6.65 72.94
CA ASN A 1109 -37.80 7.38 74.17
C ASN A 1109 -38.32 6.45 75.28
N HIS A 1110 -39.01 5.37 74.92
CA HIS A 1110 -39.55 4.40 75.88
C HIS A 1110 -38.51 3.35 76.32
N THR A 1111 -37.60 2.94 75.44
CA THR A 1111 -36.71 1.78 75.67
C THR A 1111 -35.29 2.18 76.06
N ALA A 1112 -34.74 3.23 75.44
CA ALA A 1112 -33.33 3.63 75.62
C ALA A 1112 -33.11 4.48 76.89
N LYS A 1113 -34.07 5.33 77.28
CA LYS A 1113 -34.00 6.13 78.51
C LYS A 1113 -34.08 5.29 79.80
N GLU A 1114 -34.56 4.05 79.74
CA GLU A 1114 -34.61 3.14 80.91
C GLU A 1114 -33.32 2.35 81.18
N GLN A 1115 -32.18 2.66 80.53
CA GLN A 1115 -30.89 1.94 80.69
C GLN A 1115 -30.93 0.42 80.38
N LYS A 1116 -32.00 -0.12 79.80
CA LYS A 1116 -32.13 -1.58 79.54
C LYS A 1116 -31.51 -2.08 78.24
N LEU A 1117 -31.05 -1.18 77.36
CA LEU A 1117 -30.67 -1.55 76.00
C LEU A 1117 -29.28 -2.22 75.89
N PHE A 1118 -28.46 -2.19 76.95
CA PHE A 1118 -27.07 -2.66 76.92
C PHE A 1118 -26.66 -3.57 78.08
N ASP A 1119 -27.53 -4.50 78.46
CA ASP A 1119 -27.07 -5.80 78.98
C ASP A 1119 -26.56 -6.67 77.79
N LEU A 1120 -25.71 -6.12 76.92
CA LEU A 1120 -25.12 -6.85 75.77
C LEU A 1120 -24.21 -8.02 76.22
N GLY A 1121 -23.95 -8.15 77.53
CA GLY A 1121 -23.39 -9.37 78.13
C GLY A 1121 -24.34 -10.58 78.09
N SER A 1122 -25.60 -10.42 77.65
CA SER A 1122 -26.60 -11.48 77.56
C SER A 1122 -27.23 -11.66 76.18
N LEU A 1123 -26.50 -11.40 75.09
CA LEU A 1123 -26.87 -11.99 73.80
C LEU A 1123 -26.72 -13.53 73.89
N PRO A 1124 -27.64 -14.32 73.32
CA PRO A 1124 -27.66 -15.78 73.47
C PRO A 1124 -26.56 -16.52 72.70
N PHE A 1125 -25.67 -15.80 72.00
CA PHE A 1125 -24.51 -16.37 71.31
C PHE A 1125 -23.24 -15.87 71.99
N ARG A 1126 -22.77 -16.61 73.00
CA ARG A 1126 -21.43 -16.35 73.55
C ARG A 1126 -20.37 -16.73 72.53
N ASP A 1127 -19.19 -16.11 72.65
CA ASP A 1127 -17.95 -16.55 72.01
C ASP A 1127 -17.71 -18.06 72.16
N HIS A 1128 -18.22 -18.68 73.22
CA HIS A 1128 -18.11 -20.13 73.44
C HIS A 1128 -18.92 -20.96 72.43
N ASP A 1129 -20.11 -20.51 72.00
CA ASP A 1129 -20.94 -21.21 71.00
C ASP A 1129 -20.40 -20.97 69.57
N LEU A 1130 -19.86 -19.78 69.30
CA LEU A 1130 -19.19 -19.45 68.04
C LEU A 1130 -17.82 -20.13 67.91
N LEU A 1131 -17.03 -20.25 68.98
CA LEU A 1131 -15.81 -21.05 69.02
C LEU A 1131 -16.12 -22.54 68.91
N GLU A 1132 -17.22 -23.03 69.49
CA GLU A 1132 -17.61 -24.43 69.34
C GLU A 1132 -18.13 -24.73 67.92
N LEU A 1133 -18.81 -23.78 67.27
CA LEU A 1133 -19.15 -23.84 65.85
C LEU A 1133 -17.92 -23.73 64.94
N GLN A 1134 -17.00 -22.80 65.19
CA GLN A 1134 -15.72 -22.68 64.45
C GLN A 1134 -14.84 -23.91 64.62
N ASN A 1135 -14.79 -24.51 65.82
CA ASN A 1135 -14.03 -25.75 66.08
C ASN A 1135 -14.73 -27.00 65.53
N LYS A 1136 -16.06 -27.01 65.37
CA LYS A 1136 -16.81 -28.08 64.68
C LYS A 1136 -16.73 -27.96 63.17
N ILE A 1137 -16.55 -26.75 62.63
CA ILE A 1137 -16.25 -26.49 61.23
C ILE A 1137 -14.72 -26.58 61.03
N ASN A 1138 -14.17 -27.78 61.22
CA ASN A 1138 -12.83 -28.09 60.72
C ASN A 1138 -12.89 -27.97 59.19
N TYR A 1139 -12.39 -26.86 58.63
CA TYR A 1139 -11.99 -26.81 57.23
C TYR A 1139 -10.72 -27.66 57.08
N PRO A 1140 -10.74 -28.77 56.33
CA PRO A 1140 -9.53 -29.46 55.95
C PRO A 1140 -8.92 -28.69 54.77
N GLY A 1141 -7.96 -27.80 55.04
CA GLY A 1141 -7.19 -27.20 53.95
C GLY A 1141 -6.67 -25.80 54.26
N SER A 1142 -5.34 -25.73 54.36
CA SER A 1142 -4.48 -24.57 54.19
C SER A 1142 -4.94 -23.53 53.16
N LEU A 1143 -4.56 -22.27 53.36
CA LEU A 1143 -3.52 -21.64 52.52
C LEU A 1143 -2.95 -20.35 53.16
N GLN A 1144 -1.63 -20.22 52.97
CA GLN A 1144 -0.77 -19.06 53.20
C GLN A 1144 -1.22 -17.83 52.41
#